data_AF-A0A9W8Q758-F1
#
_entry.id   AF-A0A9W8Q758-F1
#
_cell.length_a   1.000
_cell.length_b   1.000
_cell.length_c   1.000
_cell.angle_alpha   90.00
_cell.angle_beta   90.00
_cell.angle_gamma   90.00
#
_symmetry.space_group_name_H-M   'P 1'
#
loop_
_entity.id
_entity.type
_entity.pdbx_description
1 polymer ?
#
loop_
_entity_poly.entity_id
_entity_poly.type
_entity_poly.pdbx_seq_one_letter_code
_entity_poly.pdbx_strand_id
1 'polypeptide(L)'
;MNMGTGKTSVVIPMAALVLANTSKLCRVIVPKALLLQTAQVLQSRIGGLNGRQVCHIPFSRRSPSNATTLSKYKDIHNRILQTGGIMLCLPSHILSFKLSGLQRLADHRLKDGRQMVEIQAWLDSTCRDVLDESDMTLSVYTQLIYPSGDLITLDGHAYRWLVVEQLLGFVEGHSSSLQKTFQGQVVVVPRHQGYPIIHFITKDPEDALNELLVEDICKGRLPQFQIREEEVENTKSLIRDIITGAHVSSSEWDQAYKSMKDVTFGPKILYLLRGLISQRILLVCLKKKWNIQYGLHPERQPIAVPFEAKGTPSQAAEYGHPDTTLILTCLAFYQQGLSKEQLKQGLQGVMQSDDAAAHYDRWVCSCTTLPPSLQYWSSLDPENDLQVETLWIYLRFDRTVINHHLNTYIFPRYAKQFPVKLLASGWDIPLLQPAGSGDEHSFTTGFSGTNDNKRILPQTIKQNDLPKLLHTNAEVLCHLLERRNADCYLTAVSGVRFDEHATLRFLCDKQIRVLIDAGAHILEMENQDVARTWLGIDTQAEGAVYFGANSQIMVRSRFQKDPMPLIASPFANDIEKCVVYIDEGHTRGTDLKLPADAKGAVTLSLGQTKDQTVKAAMRLRQLGTTQSVAFLAPPEVFQGILDLRLAHTQEFYRSSNIASRDVVRWLLEQSCKVNEQMMSLYLSQCRDFCRRTDMLWKYPDYATSKNDLEKVLGVIRQEEQQTLHQMYGPRLPSQQTARVTLASRQLQVFAQSVEQMARHVQSSYSSALMEVEQEREIVLEVEHMRENQKRIRHVALAFPGLDTAITAFIETGKLDTQGTGTRPPLLQAFDYVGRTKIGKVFGIQATASRLYVSHEFSQTIDMTHAREKDDIIRPVNWILWSPSSETALIVIPEEADVVVPLLRKIAKPRVWLLGYAAPVTKSMQTFNRLSCLTVPRWPSAREVPVWLGIEVGIFSGRLYFEFAEYKPLLAWLAALPNTGRAGGLASGGSEQLLQFLQEWLTFRRRTEDILYTPVGFVCQRQELHEGHFFFSGMGATTAHTASTAAGVRGREATLDHDEANGVL
;
A
#
# COMPACT_ATOMS: atom_id res chain seq x y z
N MET A 1 13.94 19.64 31.23
CA MET A 1 13.23 20.62 32.09
C MET A 1 11.94 20.00 32.60
N ASN A 2 11.46 20.36 33.79
CA ASN A 2 10.24 19.74 34.35
C ASN A 2 9.01 19.89 33.42
N MET A 3 8.17 18.87 33.40
CA MET A 3 6.91 18.88 32.67
C MET A 3 5.87 19.68 33.46
N GLY A 4 5.09 20.51 32.76
CA GLY A 4 4.04 21.31 33.39
C GLY A 4 4.47 22.60 34.10
N THR A 5 5.77 22.91 34.18
CA THR A 5 6.27 24.13 34.85
C THR A 5 6.34 25.36 33.95
N GLY A 6 5.58 25.38 32.85
CA GLY A 6 5.48 26.55 31.96
C GLY A 6 6.63 26.74 30.95
N LYS A 7 7.17 25.67 30.36
CA LYS A 7 8.18 25.77 29.28
C LYS A 7 7.68 26.62 28.11
N THR A 8 6.59 26.20 27.48
CA THR A 8 5.96 26.90 26.35
C THR A 8 5.36 28.24 26.77
N SER A 9 4.86 28.37 27.99
CA SER A 9 4.15 29.58 28.45
C SER A 9 5.04 30.69 29.00
N VAL A 10 6.27 30.38 29.43
CA VAL A 10 7.20 31.33 30.06
C VAL A 10 8.57 31.30 29.40
N VAL A 11 9.24 30.14 29.37
CA VAL A 11 10.64 30.04 28.90
C VAL A 11 10.78 30.37 27.41
N ILE A 12 9.91 29.80 26.58
CA ILE A 12 9.92 30.04 25.12
C ILE A 12 9.69 31.52 24.79
N PRO A 13 8.64 32.20 25.32
CA PRO A 13 8.47 33.65 25.13
C PRO A 13 9.68 34.46 25.58
N MET A 14 10.24 34.17 26.76
CA MET A 14 11.42 34.89 27.27
C MET A 14 12.63 34.72 26.34
N ALA A 15 12.93 33.49 25.93
CA ALA A 15 14.03 33.21 25.01
C ALA A 15 13.79 33.90 23.66
N ALA A 16 12.59 33.79 23.10
CA ALA A 16 12.26 34.42 21.81
C ALA A 16 12.40 35.95 21.86
N LEU A 17 12.01 36.60 22.97
CA LEU A 17 12.14 38.05 23.13
C LEU A 17 13.59 38.54 23.16
N VAL A 18 14.50 37.77 23.76
CA VAL A 18 15.94 38.07 23.83
C VAL A 18 16.61 37.82 22.48
N LEU A 19 16.22 36.75 21.79
CA LEU A 19 16.85 36.35 20.52
C LEU A 19 16.34 37.15 19.32
N ALA A 20 15.12 37.68 19.37
CA ALA A 20 14.56 38.57 18.35
C ALA A 20 15.11 40.01 18.49
N ASN A 21 16.38 40.18 18.12
CA ASN A 21 17.18 41.38 18.42
C ASN A 21 17.46 42.27 17.20
N THR A 22 16.68 42.15 16.13
CA THR A 22 16.84 42.85 14.82
C THR A 22 18.08 42.51 13.99
N SER A 23 19.07 41.82 14.56
CA SER A 23 20.25 41.31 13.83
C SER A 23 20.10 39.86 13.39
N LYS A 24 19.39 39.05 14.20
CA LYS A 24 19.04 37.67 13.89
C LYS A 24 17.52 37.51 13.86
N LEU A 25 17.03 36.68 12.94
CA LEU A 25 15.61 36.36 12.81
C LEU A 25 15.28 35.21 13.77
N CYS A 26 14.49 35.49 14.81
CA CYS A 26 14.08 34.44 15.75
C CYS A 26 12.98 33.57 15.15
N ARG A 27 13.22 32.26 15.07
CA ARG A 27 12.23 31.26 14.68
C ARG A 27 11.89 30.36 15.86
N VAL A 28 10.62 30.26 16.22
CA VAL A 28 10.11 29.29 17.20
C VAL A 28 9.52 28.13 16.42
N ILE A 29 10.12 26.95 16.53
CA ILE A 29 9.73 25.75 15.78
C ILE A 29 8.97 24.83 16.73
N VAL A 30 7.75 24.47 16.36
CA VAL A 30 6.84 23.68 17.20
C VAL A 30 6.23 22.51 16.42
N PRO A 31 5.89 21.39 17.09
CA PRO A 31 5.04 20.35 16.51
C PRO A 31 3.68 20.91 16.03
N LYS A 32 3.10 20.30 14.99
CA LYS A 32 1.82 20.71 14.38
C LYS A 32 0.69 20.87 15.41
N ALA A 33 0.56 19.91 16.34
CA ALA A 33 -0.46 19.94 17.39
C ALA A 33 -0.32 21.13 18.37
N LEU A 34 0.88 21.71 18.51
CA LEU A 34 1.14 22.85 19.41
C LEU A 34 1.07 24.22 18.72
N LEU A 35 0.83 24.25 17.41
CA LEU A 35 0.91 25.48 16.61
C LEU A 35 -0.06 26.55 17.13
N LEU A 36 -1.36 26.20 17.24
CA LEU A 36 -2.40 27.14 17.64
C LEU A 36 -2.21 27.63 19.08
N GLN A 37 -1.91 26.71 20.00
CA GLN A 37 -1.70 27.03 21.40
C GLN A 37 -0.46 27.93 21.58
N THR A 38 0.66 27.60 20.96
CA THR A 38 1.88 28.42 21.05
C THR A 38 1.68 29.78 20.41
N ALA A 39 0.92 29.87 19.30
CA ALA A 39 0.56 31.15 18.70
C ALA A 39 -0.23 32.04 19.67
N GLN A 40 -1.27 31.50 20.33
CA GLN A 40 -2.07 32.22 21.32
C GLN A 40 -1.23 32.65 22.53
N VAL A 41 -0.38 31.77 23.03
CA VAL A 41 0.54 32.06 24.14
C VAL A 41 1.49 33.19 23.76
N LEU A 42 2.20 33.09 22.63
CA LEU A 42 3.11 34.14 22.18
C LEU A 42 2.37 35.46 21.95
N GLN A 43 1.20 35.45 21.31
CA GLN A 43 0.40 36.65 21.11
C GLN A 43 -0.03 37.28 22.44
N SER A 44 -0.49 36.49 23.42
CA SER A 44 -0.90 37.01 24.73
C SER A 44 0.27 37.58 25.54
N ARG A 45 1.47 36.99 25.44
CA ARG A 45 2.66 37.40 26.22
C ARG A 45 3.46 38.52 25.55
N ILE A 46 3.45 38.56 24.22
CA ILE A 46 4.32 39.43 23.42
C ILE A 46 3.53 40.54 22.73
N GLY A 47 2.22 40.35 22.50
CA GLY A 47 1.37 41.32 21.80
C GLY A 47 1.20 42.66 22.50
N GLY A 48 1.55 42.76 23.80
CA GLY A 48 1.63 44.03 24.52
C GLY A 48 2.88 44.86 24.22
N LEU A 49 3.88 44.31 23.49
CA LEU A 49 5.11 44.99 23.11
C LEU A 49 4.95 45.65 21.74
N ASN A 50 5.19 46.97 21.68
CA ASN A 50 4.98 47.74 20.47
C ASN A 50 5.93 47.28 19.34
N GLY A 51 5.41 47.12 18.13
CA GLY A 51 6.16 46.72 16.94
C GLY A 51 6.56 45.24 16.84
N ARG A 52 6.30 44.40 17.85
CA ARG A 52 6.69 42.97 17.81
C ARG A 52 5.58 42.07 17.28
N GLN A 53 5.66 41.75 15.99
CA GLN A 53 4.71 40.85 15.32
C GLN A 53 5.09 39.37 15.51
N VAL A 54 4.10 38.52 15.82
CA VAL A 54 4.21 37.06 15.68
C VAL A 54 3.64 36.68 14.31
N CYS A 55 4.43 36.02 13.47
CA CYS A 55 4.05 35.66 12.10
C CYS A 55 4.21 34.16 11.88
N HIS A 56 3.28 33.54 11.17
CA HIS A 56 3.38 32.16 10.70
C HIS A 56 3.19 32.16 9.18
N ILE A 57 4.11 31.52 8.45
CA ILE A 57 4.04 31.39 7.00
C ILE A 57 4.06 29.89 6.65
N PRO A 58 2.96 29.34 6.14
CA PRO A 58 2.94 27.98 5.67
C PRO A 58 3.70 27.83 4.35
N PHE A 59 4.46 26.74 4.23
CA PHE A 59 5.14 26.38 2.99
C PHE A 59 5.11 24.86 2.81
N SER A 60 4.73 24.40 1.62
CA SER A 60 4.76 22.98 1.23
C SER A 60 5.28 22.87 -0.20
N ARG A 61 5.50 21.65 -0.72
CA ARG A 61 5.84 21.39 -2.13
C ARG A 61 4.83 22.01 -3.10
N ARG A 62 3.57 22.17 -2.67
CA ARG A 62 2.46 22.76 -3.45
C ARG A 62 2.51 24.29 -3.49
N SER A 63 3.28 24.93 -2.61
CA SER A 63 3.38 26.39 -2.58
C SER A 63 3.95 26.94 -3.91
N PRO A 64 3.38 28.02 -4.46
CA PRO A 64 3.90 28.62 -5.68
C PRO A 64 5.35 29.07 -5.49
N SER A 65 6.22 28.68 -6.42
CA SER A 65 7.66 29.01 -6.36
C SER A 65 8.07 29.94 -7.49
N ASN A 66 7.16 30.81 -7.95
CA ASN A 66 7.48 31.84 -8.92
C ASN A 66 8.27 32.99 -8.26
N ALA A 67 9.01 33.76 -9.05
CA ALA A 67 9.89 34.82 -8.56
C ALA A 67 9.17 35.85 -7.66
N THR A 68 7.92 36.19 -7.97
CA THR A 68 7.12 37.14 -7.15
C THR A 68 6.78 36.59 -5.77
N THR A 69 6.46 35.30 -5.68
CA THR A 69 6.11 34.63 -4.42
C THR A 69 7.37 34.45 -3.57
N LEU A 70 8.49 34.07 -4.19
CA LEU A 70 9.77 33.94 -3.50
C LEU A 70 10.29 35.29 -2.99
N SER A 71 10.11 36.38 -3.76
CA SER A 71 10.41 37.74 -3.29
C SER A 71 9.56 38.08 -2.06
N LYS A 72 8.23 37.92 -2.15
CA LYS A 72 7.32 38.17 -1.01
C LYS A 72 7.69 37.34 0.21
N TYR A 73 8.03 36.08 0.03
CA TYR A 73 8.49 35.20 1.11
C TYR A 73 9.71 35.79 1.82
N LYS A 74 10.74 36.20 1.05
CA LYS A 74 11.92 36.87 1.58
C LYS A 74 11.59 38.21 2.25
N ASP A 75 10.73 39.02 1.63
CA ASP A 75 10.34 40.34 2.14
C ASP A 75 9.60 40.26 3.47
N ILE A 76 8.72 39.26 3.65
CA ILE A 76 8.06 39.03 4.94
C ILE A 76 9.09 38.64 6.01
N HIS A 77 10.03 37.73 5.71
CA HIS A 77 11.07 37.35 6.67
C HIS A 77 11.97 38.53 7.04
N ASN A 78 12.36 39.36 6.06
CA ASN A 78 13.12 40.59 6.28
C ASN A 78 12.37 41.60 7.15
N ARG A 79 11.07 41.80 6.91
CA ARG A 79 10.24 42.71 7.71
C ARG A 79 10.13 42.24 9.16
N ILE A 80 9.93 40.93 9.39
CA ILE A 80 9.89 40.36 10.73
C ILE A 80 11.24 40.53 11.43
N LEU A 81 12.36 40.32 10.72
CA LEU A 81 13.70 40.59 11.23
C LEU A 81 13.84 42.06 11.67
N GLN A 82 13.53 43.02 10.80
CA GLN A 82 13.69 44.46 11.06
C GLN A 82 12.85 44.95 12.26
N THR A 83 11.67 44.37 12.45
CA THR A 83 10.76 44.72 13.56
C THR A 83 11.09 44.04 14.88
N GLY A 84 12.06 43.10 14.91
CA GLY A 84 12.30 42.25 16.08
C GLY A 84 11.11 41.33 16.39
N GLY A 85 10.35 40.97 15.36
CA GLY A 85 9.24 40.03 15.44
C GLY A 85 9.71 38.57 15.52
N ILE A 86 8.75 37.66 15.65
CA ILE A 86 8.99 36.23 15.83
C ILE A 86 8.32 35.46 14.69
N MET A 87 9.06 34.55 14.07
CA MET A 87 8.51 33.60 13.11
C MET A 87 8.14 32.29 13.81
N LEU A 88 6.88 31.91 13.79
CA LEU A 88 6.40 30.62 14.27
C LEU A 88 6.40 29.62 13.11
N CYS A 89 7.16 28.54 13.23
CA CYS A 89 7.42 27.59 12.15
C CYS A 89 7.01 26.16 12.52
N LEU A 90 6.66 25.37 11.51
CA LEU A 90 6.57 23.92 11.60
C LEU A 90 7.84 23.28 11.01
N PRO A 91 8.29 22.13 11.54
CA PRO A 91 9.39 21.35 10.96
C PRO A 91 9.17 21.06 9.47
N SER A 92 7.98 20.59 9.11
CA SER A 92 7.62 20.25 7.72
C SER A 92 7.78 21.43 6.77
N HIS A 93 7.42 22.65 7.16
CA HIS A 93 7.57 23.84 6.30
C HIS A 93 9.04 24.18 6.02
N ILE A 94 9.91 24.05 7.03
CA ILE A 94 11.35 24.30 6.89
C ILE A 94 11.98 23.26 5.95
N LEU A 95 11.68 21.99 6.18
CA LEU A 95 12.18 20.89 5.34
C LEU A 95 11.64 21.02 3.90
N SER A 96 10.37 21.39 3.74
CA SER A 96 9.75 21.59 2.43
C SER A 96 10.42 22.69 1.62
N PHE A 97 10.74 23.83 2.25
CA PHE A 97 11.43 24.91 1.56
C PHE A 97 12.83 24.49 1.09
N LYS A 98 13.60 23.81 1.96
CA LYS A 98 14.92 23.25 1.63
C LYS A 98 14.86 22.27 0.45
N LEU A 99 13.94 21.29 0.51
CA LEU A 99 13.79 20.30 -0.55
C LEU A 99 13.28 20.90 -1.85
N SER A 100 12.35 21.86 -1.79
CA SER A 100 11.82 22.51 -2.99
C SER A 100 12.91 23.23 -3.78
N GLY A 101 13.87 23.89 -3.14
CA GLY A 101 15.01 24.52 -3.85
C GLY A 101 15.81 23.50 -4.67
N LEU A 102 16.18 22.38 -4.06
CA LEU A 102 16.92 21.28 -4.71
C LEU A 102 16.09 20.62 -5.81
N GLN A 103 14.79 20.43 -5.57
CA GLN A 103 13.89 19.87 -6.57
C GLN A 103 13.78 20.77 -7.80
N ARG A 104 13.65 22.10 -7.63
CA ARG A 104 13.58 23.02 -8.77
C ARG A 104 14.84 22.98 -9.63
N LEU A 105 16.02 22.83 -9.00
CA LEU A 105 17.26 22.62 -9.73
C LEU A 105 17.26 21.27 -10.47
N ALA A 106 16.77 20.22 -9.83
CA ALA A 106 16.59 18.90 -10.43
C ALA A 106 15.62 18.94 -11.63
N ASP A 107 14.54 19.70 -11.55
CA ASP A 107 13.52 19.86 -12.61
C ASP A 107 13.97 20.83 -13.72
N HIS A 108 15.26 21.19 -13.78
CA HIS A 108 15.84 22.16 -14.71
C HIS A 108 15.25 23.59 -14.65
N ARG A 109 14.55 23.94 -13.56
CA ARG A 109 14.04 25.30 -13.30
C ARG A 109 15.07 26.14 -12.55
N LEU A 110 16.19 26.38 -13.24
CA LEU A 110 17.40 26.95 -12.64
C LEU A 110 17.20 28.31 -11.98
N LYS A 111 16.37 29.19 -12.56
CA LYS A 111 16.12 30.54 -12.01
C LYS A 111 15.44 30.48 -10.64
N ASP A 112 14.34 29.74 -10.55
CA ASP A 112 13.58 29.59 -9.31
C ASP A 112 14.43 28.83 -8.26
N GLY A 113 15.07 27.74 -8.67
CA GLY A 113 15.92 26.94 -7.79
C GLY A 113 17.07 27.74 -7.21
N ARG A 114 17.75 28.56 -8.04
CA ARG A 114 18.81 29.46 -7.58
C ARG A 114 18.30 30.47 -6.56
N GLN A 115 17.17 31.13 -6.83
CA GLN A 115 16.60 32.10 -5.88
C GLN A 115 16.24 31.43 -4.54
N MET A 116 15.71 30.21 -4.56
CA MET A 116 15.41 29.45 -3.34
C MET A 116 16.68 29.08 -2.56
N VAL A 117 17.74 28.64 -3.24
CA VAL A 117 19.04 28.36 -2.61
C VAL A 117 19.64 29.62 -1.99
N GLU A 118 19.56 30.76 -2.66
CA GLU A 118 20.03 32.05 -2.13
C GLU A 118 19.23 32.49 -0.88
N ILE A 119 17.90 32.32 -0.89
CA ILE A 119 17.05 32.58 0.28
C ILE A 119 17.40 31.62 1.41
N GLN A 120 17.63 30.34 1.12
CA GLN A 120 17.98 29.33 2.11
C GLN A 120 19.33 29.64 2.78
N ALA A 121 20.35 30.00 2.00
CA ALA A 121 21.66 30.41 2.52
C ALA A 121 21.56 31.67 3.42
N TRP A 122 20.69 32.61 3.06
CA TRP A 122 20.39 33.77 3.91
C TRP A 122 19.70 33.36 5.22
N LEU A 123 18.73 32.44 5.18
CA LEU A 123 18.08 31.92 6.38
C LEU A 123 19.07 31.19 7.29
N ASP A 124 19.95 30.35 6.74
CA ASP A 124 20.92 29.56 7.51
C ASP A 124 21.98 30.42 8.22
N SER A 125 22.26 31.62 7.69
CA SER A 125 23.20 32.58 8.29
C SER A 125 22.54 33.61 9.21
N THR A 126 21.27 33.93 8.98
CA THR A 126 20.55 35.02 9.67
C THR A 126 19.61 34.55 10.77
N CYS A 127 19.13 33.30 10.71
CA CYS A 127 18.15 32.79 11.68
C CYS A 127 18.77 32.37 13.01
N ARG A 128 17.93 32.41 14.05
CA ARG A 128 18.20 31.86 15.38
C ARG A 128 17.00 31.06 15.85
N ASP A 129 17.19 29.76 16.03
CA ASP A 129 16.08 28.82 16.19
C ASP A 129 15.88 28.37 17.64
N VAL A 130 14.62 28.38 18.08
CA VAL A 130 14.18 27.82 19.36
C VAL A 130 13.20 26.68 19.08
N LEU A 131 13.54 25.47 19.49
CA LEU A 131 12.68 24.29 19.33
C LEU A 131 11.89 24.06 20.63
N ASP A 132 10.57 23.95 20.53
CA ASP A 132 9.74 23.39 21.59
C ASP A 132 9.50 21.88 21.35
N GLU A 133 9.38 21.11 22.43
CA GLU A 133 9.34 19.63 22.40
C GLU A 133 10.37 19.04 21.42
N SER A 134 11.65 19.39 21.64
CA SER A 134 12.74 19.08 20.71
C SER A 134 12.95 17.57 20.48
N ASP A 135 12.55 16.73 21.44
CA ASP A 135 12.53 15.27 21.33
C ASP A 135 11.55 14.75 20.26
N MET A 136 10.45 15.46 20.04
CA MET A 136 9.48 15.15 18.98
C MET A 136 9.92 15.78 17.66
N THR A 137 10.30 17.07 17.68
CA THR A 137 10.71 17.80 16.48
C THR A 137 11.91 17.15 15.79
N LEU A 138 12.90 16.71 16.57
CA LEU A 138 14.12 16.06 16.08
C LEU A 138 14.04 14.53 16.11
N SER A 139 12.84 13.97 16.24
CA SER A 139 12.63 12.53 16.25
C SER A 139 13.12 11.89 14.95
N VAL A 140 13.54 10.63 15.04
CA VAL A 140 13.93 9.81 13.89
C VAL A 140 12.75 9.62 12.92
N TYR A 141 11.50 9.73 13.40
CA TYR A 141 10.31 9.70 12.55
C TYR A 141 10.10 10.97 11.70
N THR A 142 10.74 12.08 12.05
CA THR A 142 10.62 13.33 11.28
C THR A 142 11.38 13.18 9.96
N GLN A 143 10.69 12.76 8.90
CA GLN A 143 11.25 12.55 7.57
C GLN A 143 10.28 13.03 6.48
N LEU A 144 10.77 13.88 5.58
CA LEU A 144 10.04 14.42 4.45
C LEU A 144 10.66 13.93 3.14
N ILE A 145 9.82 13.46 2.22
CA ILE A 145 10.24 12.86 0.95
C ILE A 145 9.53 13.49 -0.22
N TYR A 146 10.32 13.89 -1.23
CA TYR A 146 9.86 14.37 -2.51
C TYR A 146 10.14 13.31 -3.59
N PRO A 147 9.17 12.43 -3.88
CA PRO A 147 9.27 11.51 -5.01
C PRO A 147 9.38 12.27 -6.33
N SER A 148 10.18 11.77 -7.27
CA SER A 148 10.42 12.39 -8.57
C SER A 148 10.58 11.34 -9.69
N GLY A 149 10.23 11.73 -10.91
CA GLY A 149 10.20 10.86 -12.09
C GLY A 149 8.82 10.25 -12.37
N ASP A 150 8.72 9.49 -13.46
CA ASP A 150 7.47 8.82 -13.84
C ASP A 150 7.22 7.59 -12.98
N LEU A 151 5.96 7.35 -12.64
CA LEU A 151 5.56 6.21 -11.81
C LEU A 151 5.73 4.89 -12.55
N ILE A 152 6.42 3.95 -11.93
CA ILE A 152 6.69 2.63 -12.46
C ILE A 152 5.95 1.60 -11.59
N THR A 153 5.45 0.55 -12.23
CA THR A 153 4.88 -0.62 -11.52
C THR A 153 5.94 -1.29 -10.66
N LEU A 154 5.52 -1.88 -9.53
CA LEU A 154 6.42 -2.64 -8.66
C LEU A 154 7.10 -3.79 -9.42
N ASP A 155 8.37 -4.03 -9.09
CA ASP A 155 9.06 -5.24 -9.55
C ASP A 155 8.36 -6.49 -8.98
N GLY A 156 8.17 -7.51 -9.83
CA GLY A 156 7.44 -8.74 -9.48
C GLY A 156 5.91 -8.64 -9.59
N HIS A 157 5.35 -7.57 -10.14
CA HIS A 157 3.91 -7.52 -10.43
C HIS A 157 3.50 -8.60 -11.46
N ALA A 158 2.31 -9.19 -11.38
CA ALA A 158 1.32 -9.07 -10.30
C ALA A 158 1.57 -10.02 -9.10
N TYR A 159 2.48 -10.98 -9.23
CA TYR A 159 2.75 -12.01 -8.22
C TYR A 159 3.09 -11.46 -6.85
N ARG A 160 3.68 -10.27 -6.77
CA ARG A 160 4.07 -9.63 -5.50
C ARG A 160 2.91 -9.46 -4.52
N TRP A 161 1.76 -8.95 -4.96
CA TRP A 161 0.59 -8.81 -4.09
C TRP A 161 -0.24 -10.09 -4.00
N LEU A 162 -0.25 -10.93 -5.05
CA LEU A 162 -0.92 -12.24 -4.99
C LEU A 162 -0.31 -13.15 -3.91
N VAL A 163 1.02 -13.17 -3.79
CA VAL A 163 1.71 -13.94 -2.73
C VAL A 163 1.35 -13.39 -1.34
N VAL A 164 1.26 -12.07 -1.18
CA VAL A 164 0.82 -11.44 0.08
C VAL A 164 -0.60 -11.88 0.45
N GLU A 165 -1.54 -11.84 -0.49
CA GLU A 165 -2.93 -12.27 -0.28
C GLU A 165 -3.04 -13.75 0.12
N GLN A 166 -2.22 -14.63 -0.48
CA GLN A 166 -2.19 -16.05 -0.13
C GLN A 166 -1.61 -16.30 1.26
N LEU A 167 -0.51 -15.62 1.61
CA LEU A 167 0.08 -15.73 2.95
C LEU A 167 -0.89 -15.24 4.04
N LEU A 168 -1.62 -14.16 3.81
CA LEU A 168 -2.67 -13.71 4.72
C LEU A 168 -3.79 -14.76 4.85
N GLY A 169 -4.15 -15.44 3.77
CA GLY A 169 -5.06 -16.59 3.82
C GLY A 169 -4.54 -17.74 4.70
N PHE A 170 -3.24 -18.04 4.65
CA PHE A 170 -2.64 -19.05 5.54
C PHE A 170 -2.63 -18.60 7.01
N VAL A 171 -2.31 -17.33 7.28
CA VAL A 171 -2.36 -16.76 8.64
C VAL A 171 -3.75 -16.90 9.25
N GLU A 172 -4.80 -16.57 8.49
CA GLU A 172 -6.19 -16.76 8.89
C GLU A 172 -6.49 -18.23 9.24
N GLY A 173 -6.07 -19.17 8.38
CA GLY A 173 -6.24 -20.61 8.60
C GLY A 173 -5.53 -21.14 9.85
N HIS A 174 -4.36 -20.60 10.20
CA HIS A 174 -3.60 -21.03 11.38
C HIS A 174 -4.00 -20.34 12.69
N SER A 175 -4.71 -19.21 12.62
CA SER A 175 -5.05 -18.37 13.78
C SER A 175 -5.72 -19.16 14.93
N SER A 176 -6.70 -20.01 14.60
CA SER A 176 -7.42 -20.83 15.58
C SER A 176 -6.55 -21.92 16.21
N SER A 177 -5.59 -22.47 15.46
CA SER A 177 -4.63 -23.45 15.95
C SER A 177 -3.62 -22.80 16.89
N LEU A 178 -3.09 -21.63 16.50
CA LEU A 178 -2.16 -20.84 17.31
C LEU A 178 -2.75 -20.46 18.67
N GLN A 179 -4.00 -19.98 18.71
CA GLN A 179 -4.66 -19.63 19.97
C GLN A 179 -4.86 -20.85 20.90
N LYS A 180 -5.13 -22.03 20.34
CA LYS A 180 -5.28 -23.26 21.13
C LYS A 180 -3.96 -23.77 21.71
N THR A 181 -2.88 -23.69 20.93
CA THR A 181 -1.55 -24.16 21.32
C THR A 181 -0.88 -23.21 22.30
N PHE A 182 -1.01 -21.89 22.10
CA PHE A 182 -0.33 -20.84 22.86
C PHE A 182 -1.32 -20.04 23.73
N GLN A 183 -2.08 -20.74 24.58
CA GLN A 183 -3.08 -20.10 25.45
C GLN A 183 -2.45 -19.04 26.35
N GLY A 184 -3.00 -17.83 26.32
CA GLY A 184 -2.50 -16.69 27.10
C GLY A 184 -1.25 -16.02 26.53
N GLN A 185 -0.71 -16.50 25.40
CA GLN A 185 0.45 -15.93 24.71
C GLN A 185 0.10 -15.31 23.34
N VAL A 186 -1.04 -15.71 22.77
CA VAL A 186 -1.65 -15.07 21.61
C VAL A 186 -3.16 -14.97 21.81
N VAL A 187 -3.73 -13.82 21.48
CA VAL A 187 -5.18 -13.61 21.51
C VAL A 187 -5.66 -13.36 20.09
N VAL A 188 -6.61 -14.17 19.63
CA VAL A 188 -7.27 -13.96 18.34
C VAL A 188 -8.69 -13.52 18.63
N VAL A 189 -9.05 -12.33 18.14
CA VAL A 189 -10.38 -11.76 18.25
C VAL A 189 -11.11 -12.02 16.92
N PRO A 190 -12.08 -12.96 16.89
CA PRO A 190 -12.87 -13.19 15.69
C PRO A 190 -13.79 -11.99 15.44
N ARG A 191 -13.92 -11.57 14.18
CA ARG A 191 -14.95 -10.60 13.77
C ARG A 191 -16.13 -11.34 13.17
N HIS A 192 -17.35 -10.84 13.43
CA HIS A 192 -18.59 -11.47 12.95
C HIS A 192 -18.61 -11.67 11.42
N GLN A 193 -18.02 -10.74 10.67
CA GLN A 193 -17.81 -10.82 9.23
C GLN A 193 -16.49 -10.09 8.92
N GLY A 194 -15.40 -10.83 8.65
CA GLY A 194 -14.10 -10.25 8.28
C GLY A 194 -12.89 -10.94 8.91
N TYR A 195 -11.71 -10.42 8.60
CA TYR A 195 -10.43 -11.02 8.97
C TYR A 195 -10.12 -10.87 10.47
N PRO A 196 -9.62 -11.92 11.14
CA PRO A 196 -9.40 -11.90 12.58
C PRO A 196 -8.31 -10.92 13.00
N ILE A 197 -8.48 -10.28 14.17
CA ILE A 197 -7.44 -9.44 14.77
C ILE A 197 -6.58 -10.33 15.66
N ILE A 198 -5.27 -10.35 15.42
CA ILE A 198 -4.32 -11.20 16.12
C ILE A 198 -3.39 -10.34 17.00
N HIS A 199 -3.34 -10.65 18.29
CA HIS A 199 -2.47 -9.99 19.26
C HIS A 199 -1.42 -10.96 19.77
N PHE A 200 -0.18 -10.78 19.31
CA PHE A 200 0.98 -11.52 19.82
C PHE A 200 1.48 -10.90 21.12
N ILE A 201 1.52 -11.68 22.19
CA ILE A 201 1.98 -11.24 23.53
C ILE A 201 3.46 -11.60 23.70
N THR A 202 3.83 -12.82 23.35
CA THR A 202 5.21 -13.34 23.40
C THR A 202 5.75 -13.64 22.00
N LYS A 203 7.06 -13.91 21.91
CA LYS A 203 7.74 -14.20 20.64
C LYS A 203 7.49 -15.63 20.14
N ASP A 204 7.27 -16.59 21.04
CA ASP A 204 7.05 -18.00 20.71
C ASP A 204 5.92 -18.24 19.67
N PRO A 205 4.70 -17.65 19.79
CA PRO A 205 3.67 -17.79 18.78
C PRO A 205 4.01 -17.07 17.45
N GLU A 206 4.85 -16.02 17.47
CA GLU A 206 5.34 -15.38 16.24
C GLU A 206 6.27 -16.34 15.47
N ASP A 207 7.19 -16.99 16.18
CA ASP A 207 8.14 -17.94 15.63
C ASP A 207 7.43 -19.19 15.10
N ALA A 208 6.44 -19.69 15.85
CA ALA A 208 5.61 -20.82 15.42
C ALA A 208 4.78 -20.50 14.17
N LEU A 209 4.21 -19.29 14.06
CA LEU A 209 3.49 -18.88 12.84
C LEU A 209 4.43 -18.85 11.63
N ASN A 210 5.64 -18.30 11.78
CA ASN A 210 6.63 -18.29 10.70
C ASN A 210 6.97 -19.72 10.23
N GLU A 211 7.19 -20.65 11.15
CA GLU A 211 7.46 -22.05 10.80
C GLU A 211 6.29 -22.72 10.08
N LEU A 212 5.05 -22.47 10.50
CA LEU A 212 3.85 -22.98 9.82
C LEU A 212 3.72 -22.45 8.40
N LEU A 213 4.01 -21.16 8.17
CA LEU A 213 3.99 -20.56 6.83
C LEU A 213 5.06 -21.16 5.93
N VAL A 214 6.27 -21.36 6.46
CA VAL A 214 7.37 -22.03 5.73
C VAL A 214 6.98 -23.46 5.37
N GLU A 215 6.35 -24.19 6.30
CA GLU A 215 5.88 -25.55 6.06
C GLU A 215 4.81 -25.62 4.95
N ASP A 216 3.86 -24.68 4.93
CA ASP A 216 2.86 -24.59 3.86
C ASP A 216 3.48 -24.38 2.48
N ILE A 217 4.49 -23.50 2.41
CA ILE A 217 5.23 -23.23 1.17
C ILE A 217 5.99 -24.48 0.73
N CYS A 218 6.73 -25.13 1.63
CA CYS A 218 7.48 -26.36 1.33
C CYS A 218 6.56 -27.54 0.95
N LYS A 219 5.31 -27.56 1.42
CA LYS A 219 4.27 -28.51 1.01
C LYS A 219 3.63 -28.19 -0.34
N GLY A 220 4.02 -27.09 -1.00
CA GLY A 220 3.50 -26.69 -2.31
C GLY A 220 2.08 -26.13 -2.25
N ARG A 221 1.62 -25.62 -1.09
CA ARG A 221 0.29 -25.01 -0.96
C ARG A 221 0.18 -23.64 -1.64
N LEU A 222 1.31 -23.03 -2.01
CA LEU A 222 1.35 -21.75 -2.72
C LEU A 222 1.37 -21.99 -4.25
N PRO A 223 0.25 -21.79 -4.98
CA PRO A 223 0.17 -22.17 -6.40
C PRO A 223 1.17 -21.43 -7.30
N GLN A 224 1.51 -20.19 -6.92
CA GLN A 224 2.44 -19.33 -7.64
C GLN A 224 3.91 -19.78 -7.49
N PHE A 225 4.23 -20.67 -6.54
CA PHE A 225 5.58 -21.12 -6.26
C PHE A 225 5.70 -22.64 -6.37
N GLN A 226 6.16 -23.13 -7.52
CA GLN A 226 6.27 -24.57 -7.81
C GLN A 226 7.72 -25.00 -8.02
N ILE A 227 8.07 -26.14 -7.41
CA ILE A 227 9.41 -26.76 -7.43
C ILE A 227 9.38 -27.95 -8.43
N ARG A 228 10.49 -28.18 -9.15
CA ARG A 228 10.69 -29.33 -10.05
C ARG A 228 10.86 -30.62 -9.23
N GLU A 229 10.47 -31.76 -9.81
CA GLU A 229 10.37 -33.05 -9.11
C GLU A 229 11.71 -33.77 -8.87
N GLU A 230 12.84 -33.25 -9.35
CA GLU A 230 14.17 -33.89 -9.18
C GLU A 230 14.79 -33.54 -7.81
N GLU A 231 15.17 -34.57 -7.03
CA GLU A 231 15.70 -34.50 -5.65
C GLU A 231 14.97 -33.51 -4.72
N VAL A 232 13.68 -33.75 -4.54
CA VAL A 232 12.72 -32.93 -3.80
C VAL A 232 13.17 -32.59 -2.37
N GLU A 233 13.82 -33.51 -1.64
CA GLU A 233 14.07 -33.32 -0.20
C GLU A 233 15.22 -32.34 0.08
N ASN A 234 16.37 -32.51 -0.58
CA ASN A 234 17.52 -31.59 -0.46
C ASN A 234 17.18 -30.19 -0.99
N THR A 235 16.37 -30.12 -2.04
CA THR A 235 15.92 -28.84 -2.61
C THR A 235 14.93 -28.12 -1.70
N LYS A 236 13.98 -28.86 -1.08
CA LYS A 236 13.04 -28.28 -0.12
C LYS A 236 13.75 -27.80 1.14
N SER A 237 14.76 -28.52 1.64
CA SER A 237 15.55 -28.07 2.78
C SER A 237 16.30 -26.78 2.44
N LEU A 238 16.90 -26.70 1.26
CA LEU A 238 17.59 -25.50 0.79
C LEU A 238 16.64 -24.29 0.65
N ILE A 239 15.44 -24.49 0.09
CA ILE A 239 14.43 -23.43 -0.01
C ILE A 239 13.97 -22.99 1.39
N ARG A 240 13.77 -23.94 2.31
CA ARG A 240 13.47 -23.66 3.71
C ARG A 240 14.56 -22.79 4.35
N ASP A 241 15.82 -23.15 4.16
CA ASP A 241 16.97 -22.42 4.70
C ASP A 241 17.02 -20.98 4.15
N ILE A 242 16.74 -20.80 2.86
CA ILE A 242 16.67 -19.47 2.24
C ILE A 242 15.52 -18.63 2.83
N ILE A 243 14.31 -19.19 2.94
CA ILE A 243 13.12 -18.47 3.41
C ILE A 243 13.21 -18.15 4.91
N THR A 244 13.79 -19.04 5.71
CA THR A 244 14.06 -18.81 7.14
C THR A 244 15.22 -17.85 7.38
N GLY A 245 16.03 -17.57 6.35
CA GLY A 245 17.04 -16.52 6.36
C GLY A 245 18.44 -17.01 6.73
N ALA A 246 18.73 -18.30 6.58
CA ALA A 246 20.06 -18.85 6.73
C ALA A 246 21.05 -18.18 5.76
N HIS A 247 22.33 -18.13 6.16
CA HIS A 247 23.39 -17.67 5.27
C HIS A 247 23.75 -18.78 4.29
N VAL A 248 23.20 -18.66 3.08
CA VAL A 248 23.36 -19.61 1.98
C VAL A 248 24.34 -19.02 0.95
N SER A 249 25.24 -19.85 0.41
CA SER A 249 26.25 -19.49 -0.58
C SER A 249 25.63 -19.12 -1.93
N SER A 250 26.35 -18.36 -2.77
CA SER A 250 25.85 -18.00 -4.11
C SER A 250 25.55 -19.23 -4.98
N SER A 251 26.34 -20.30 -4.85
CA SER A 251 26.11 -21.56 -5.58
C SER A 251 24.82 -22.27 -5.17
N GLU A 252 24.46 -22.20 -3.89
CA GLU A 252 23.22 -22.78 -3.38
C GLU A 252 22.00 -21.94 -3.79
N TRP A 253 22.13 -20.60 -3.86
CA TRP A 253 21.09 -19.76 -4.49
C TRP A 253 20.85 -20.14 -5.95
N ASP A 254 21.93 -20.37 -6.71
CA ASP A 254 21.83 -20.80 -8.11
C ASP A 254 21.17 -22.18 -8.24
N GLN A 255 21.44 -23.10 -7.31
CA GLN A 255 20.78 -24.40 -7.25
C GLN A 255 19.28 -24.25 -6.98
N ALA A 256 18.90 -23.39 -6.02
CA ALA A 256 17.51 -23.10 -5.73
C ALA A 256 16.78 -22.52 -6.95
N TYR A 257 17.39 -21.60 -7.72
CA TYR A 257 16.77 -21.07 -8.94
C TYR A 257 16.55 -22.14 -10.01
N LYS A 258 17.54 -23.01 -10.24
CA LYS A 258 17.44 -24.08 -11.25
C LYS A 258 16.33 -25.08 -10.93
N SER A 259 15.99 -25.22 -9.65
CA SER A 259 14.94 -26.12 -9.19
C SER A 259 13.52 -25.60 -9.40
N MET A 260 13.31 -24.34 -9.77
CA MET A 260 11.98 -23.75 -9.90
C MET A 260 11.36 -24.06 -11.26
N LYS A 261 10.04 -24.33 -11.31
CA LYS A 261 9.34 -24.54 -12.58
C LYS A 261 9.28 -23.26 -13.42
N ASP A 262 9.03 -22.12 -12.78
CA ASP A 262 9.05 -20.79 -13.41
C ASP A 262 10.43 -20.14 -13.21
N VAL A 263 11.18 -20.03 -14.31
CA VAL A 263 12.55 -19.49 -14.31
C VAL A 263 12.57 -17.96 -14.19
N THR A 264 11.47 -17.28 -14.52
CA THR A 264 11.38 -15.81 -14.58
C THR A 264 10.82 -15.22 -13.29
N PHE A 265 9.69 -15.73 -12.79
CA PHE A 265 9.03 -15.23 -11.59
C PHE A 265 9.34 -16.04 -10.33
N GLY A 266 9.69 -17.32 -10.46
CA GLY A 266 10.05 -18.18 -9.32
C GLY A 266 11.12 -17.54 -8.41
N PRO A 267 12.26 -17.07 -8.96
CA PRO A 267 13.30 -16.42 -8.16
C PRO A 267 12.80 -15.16 -7.44
N LYS A 268 11.96 -14.36 -8.12
CA LYS A 268 11.35 -13.16 -7.53
C LYS A 268 10.43 -13.50 -6.37
N ILE A 269 9.64 -14.56 -6.49
CA ILE A 269 8.79 -15.05 -5.41
C ILE A 269 9.64 -15.56 -4.24
N LEU A 270 10.73 -16.28 -4.49
CA LEU A 270 11.63 -16.72 -3.41
C LEU A 270 12.25 -15.54 -2.64
N TYR A 271 12.70 -14.49 -3.34
CA TYR A 271 13.17 -13.26 -2.69
C TYR A 271 12.08 -12.62 -1.84
N LEU A 272 10.87 -12.51 -2.38
CA LEU A 272 9.73 -11.95 -1.66
C LEU A 272 9.41 -12.77 -0.40
N LEU A 273 9.36 -14.10 -0.49
CA LEU A 273 9.10 -14.99 0.65
C LEU A 273 10.15 -14.84 1.74
N ARG A 274 11.44 -14.78 1.36
CA ARG A 274 12.53 -14.48 2.30
C ARG A 274 12.32 -13.12 2.98
N GLY A 275 11.95 -12.09 2.23
CA GLY A 275 11.63 -10.76 2.79
C GLY A 275 10.47 -10.82 3.79
N LEU A 276 9.33 -11.38 3.37
CA LEU A 276 8.10 -11.41 4.16
C LEU A 276 8.22 -12.22 5.46
N ILE A 277 8.93 -13.36 5.41
CA ILE A 277 9.05 -14.31 6.53
C ILE A 277 10.33 -14.06 7.33
N SER A 278 11.51 -14.20 6.70
CA SER A 278 12.81 -14.13 7.37
C SER A 278 13.07 -12.76 7.98
N GLN A 279 12.66 -11.69 7.29
CA GLN A 279 12.79 -10.33 7.79
C GLN A 279 11.56 -9.86 8.57
N ARG A 280 10.58 -10.74 8.77
CA ARG A 280 9.38 -10.53 9.59
C ARG A 280 8.46 -9.37 9.16
N ILE A 281 8.49 -8.94 7.90
CA ILE A 281 7.62 -7.86 7.40
C ILE A 281 6.14 -8.20 7.66
N LEU A 282 5.75 -9.45 7.40
CA LEU A 282 4.38 -9.91 7.61
C LEU A 282 3.98 -9.80 9.09
N LEU A 283 4.82 -10.29 10.01
CA LEU A 283 4.57 -10.20 11.46
C LEU A 283 4.52 -8.75 11.95
N VAL A 284 5.42 -7.89 11.50
CA VAL A 284 5.41 -6.46 11.83
C VAL A 284 4.08 -5.82 11.41
N CYS A 285 3.57 -6.14 10.22
CA CYS A 285 2.28 -5.62 9.75
C CYS A 285 1.08 -6.20 10.54
N LEU A 286 1.09 -7.49 10.87
CA LEU A 286 0.04 -8.12 11.67
C LEU A 286 -0.06 -7.55 13.10
N LYS A 287 1.05 -7.04 13.64
CA LYS A 287 1.09 -6.40 14.97
C LYS A 287 0.57 -4.96 14.95
N LYS A 288 0.43 -4.32 13.78
CA LYS A 288 -0.11 -2.96 13.69
C LYS A 288 -1.62 -2.98 13.94
N LYS A 289 -2.11 -1.93 14.60
CA LYS A 289 -3.52 -1.75 14.94
C LYS A 289 -4.26 -0.97 13.85
N TRP A 290 -5.26 -1.60 13.24
CA TRP A 290 -6.14 -0.95 12.28
C TRP A 290 -6.92 0.20 12.94
N ASN A 291 -7.16 1.28 12.18
CA ASN A 291 -7.85 2.51 12.60
C ASN A 291 -7.15 3.31 13.72
N ILE A 292 -5.95 2.90 14.14
CA ILE A 292 -5.10 3.64 15.12
C ILE A 292 -3.73 3.94 14.53
N GLN A 293 -3.08 2.93 13.93
CA GLN A 293 -1.75 3.06 13.34
C GLN A 293 -1.79 3.06 11.81
N TYR A 294 -2.83 2.47 11.21
CA TYR A 294 -2.99 2.40 9.77
C TYR A 294 -4.46 2.25 9.35
N GLY A 295 -4.74 2.60 8.09
CA GLY A 295 -6.06 2.43 7.46
C GLY A 295 -6.13 3.14 6.12
N LEU A 296 -7.33 3.29 5.56
CA LEU A 296 -7.55 4.04 4.32
C LEU A 296 -7.92 5.50 4.63
N HIS A 297 -7.50 6.41 3.77
CA HIS A 297 -7.88 7.82 3.85
C HIS A 297 -9.00 8.13 2.83
N PRO A 298 -10.15 8.69 3.24
CA PRO A 298 -11.30 8.91 2.35
C PRO A 298 -11.01 9.77 1.12
N GLU A 299 -10.19 10.82 1.29
CA GLU A 299 -9.85 11.76 0.20
C GLU A 299 -8.57 11.41 -0.58
N ARG A 300 -7.86 10.34 -0.22
CA ARG A 300 -6.62 9.93 -0.91
C ARG A 300 -6.87 8.69 -1.74
N GLN A 301 -5.84 8.29 -2.47
CA GLN A 301 -5.81 7.01 -3.18
C GLN A 301 -6.06 5.86 -2.19
N PRO A 302 -6.76 4.79 -2.61
CA PRO A 302 -7.16 3.67 -1.76
C PRO A 302 -6.00 2.71 -1.45
N ILE A 303 -4.93 3.25 -0.86
CA ILE A 303 -3.75 2.55 -0.34
C ILE A 303 -3.64 2.86 1.15
N ALA A 304 -3.14 1.90 1.94
CA ALA A 304 -2.99 2.11 3.38
C ALA A 304 -2.03 3.26 3.71
N VAL A 305 -2.46 4.11 4.64
CA VAL A 305 -1.69 5.25 5.16
C VAL A 305 -1.52 5.13 6.68
N PRO A 306 -0.46 5.72 7.25
CA PRO A 306 -0.34 5.89 8.70
C PRO A 306 -1.44 6.77 9.29
N PHE A 307 -1.76 6.54 10.56
CA PHE A 307 -2.74 7.32 11.31
C PHE A 307 -2.02 8.16 12.37
N GLU A 308 -2.37 9.45 12.47
CA GLU A 308 -1.78 10.37 13.46
C GLU A 308 -2.37 10.14 14.86
N ALA A 309 -3.61 9.67 14.89
CA ALA A 309 -4.36 9.25 16.06
C ALA A 309 -5.47 8.29 15.61
N LYS A 310 -6.17 7.69 16.57
CA LYS A 310 -7.39 6.94 16.31
C LYS A 310 -8.32 7.68 15.33
N GLY A 311 -8.76 6.97 14.28
CA GLY A 311 -9.71 7.48 13.28
C GLY A 311 -9.19 8.64 12.43
N THR A 312 -7.94 9.07 12.63
CA THR A 312 -7.37 10.25 12.02
C THR A 312 -6.23 9.84 11.08
N PRO A 313 -6.54 9.52 9.81
CA PRO A 313 -5.53 9.17 8.83
C PRO A 313 -4.62 10.37 8.55
N SER A 314 -3.33 10.11 8.36
CA SER A 314 -2.39 11.17 8.00
C SER A 314 -2.68 11.71 6.61
N GLN A 315 -2.63 13.03 6.49
CA GLN A 315 -2.89 13.76 5.25
C GLN A 315 -1.81 13.52 4.18
N ALA A 316 -0.57 13.24 4.60
CA ALA A 316 0.59 13.16 3.70
C ALA A 316 1.51 11.96 3.99
N ALA A 317 1.41 11.30 5.14
CA ALA A 317 2.30 10.19 5.43
C ALA A 317 1.98 8.94 4.58
N GLU A 318 3.02 8.19 4.22
CA GLU A 318 2.96 6.87 3.59
C GLU A 318 4.01 5.95 4.23
N TYR A 319 3.89 4.65 4.00
CA TYR A 319 4.91 3.69 4.42
C TYR A 319 6.09 3.70 3.46
N GLY A 320 7.31 3.78 4.00
CA GLY A 320 8.52 3.82 3.18
C GLY A 320 8.83 2.51 2.45
N HIS A 321 8.25 1.39 2.88
CA HIS A 321 8.50 0.07 2.34
C HIS A 321 7.29 -0.44 1.51
N PRO A 322 7.51 -0.89 0.25
CA PRO A 322 6.42 -1.32 -0.63
C PRO A 322 5.63 -2.52 -0.09
N ASP A 323 6.30 -3.55 0.43
CA ASP A 323 5.59 -4.74 0.93
C ASP A 323 4.77 -4.46 2.19
N THR A 324 5.25 -3.59 3.11
CA THR A 324 4.42 -3.07 4.22
C THR A 324 3.16 -2.38 3.69
N THR A 325 3.30 -1.55 2.66
CA THR A 325 2.17 -0.85 2.02
C THR A 325 1.15 -1.84 1.44
N LEU A 326 1.61 -2.88 0.74
CA LEU A 326 0.74 -3.92 0.16
C LEU A 326 -0.01 -4.69 1.24
N ILE A 327 0.70 -5.20 2.26
CA ILE A 327 0.11 -6.00 3.34
C ILE A 327 -0.90 -5.18 4.13
N LEU A 328 -0.55 -3.95 4.51
CA LEU A 328 -1.45 -3.07 5.26
C LEU A 328 -2.64 -2.62 4.41
N THR A 329 -2.49 -2.51 3.09
CA THR A 329 -3.63 -2.25 2.19
C THR A 329 -4.58 -3.43 2.19
N CYS A 330 -4.09 -4.67 2.01
CA CYS A 330 -4.93 -5.87 2.12
C CYS A 330 -5.64 -5.91 3.48
N LEU A 331 -4.91 -5.77 4.58
CA LEU A 331 -5.48 -5.78 5.93
C LEU A 331 -6.50 -4.66 6.14
N ALA A 332 -6.26 -3.44 5.63
CA ALA A 332 -7.20 -2.33 5.76
C ALA A 332 -8.54 -2.63 5.08
N PHE A 333 -8.51 -3.18 3.87
CA PHE A 333 -9.72 -3.62 3.17
C PHE A 333 -10.37 -4.84 3.84
N TYR A 334 -9.60 -5.78 4.37
CA TYR A 334 -10.14 -6.92 5.12
C TYR A 334 -10.82 -6.51 6.43
N GLN A 335 -10.40 -5.40 7.04
CA GLN A 335 -11.00 -4.87 8.26
C GLN A 335 -12.18 -3.93 7.98
N GLN A 336 -12.10 -3.10 6.93
CA GLN A 336 -13.13 -2.13 6.58
C GLN A 336 -14.27 -2.72 5.74
N GLY A 337 -13.97 -3.72 4.90
CA GLY A 337 -14.85 -4.23 3.86
C GLY A 337 -14.97 -3.27 2.66
N LEU A 338 -15.65 -3.72 1.61
CA LEU A 338 -15.95 -2.89 0.43
C LEU A 338 -17.13 -1.95 0.68
N SER A 339 -17.11 -0.77 0.06
CA SER A 339 -18.30 0.09 -0.05
C SER A 339 -19.32 -0.49 -1.03
N LYS A 340 -20.58 -0.02 -0.97
CA LYS A 340 -21.63 -0.44 -1.90
C LYS A 340 -21.24 -0.12 -3.35
N GLU A 341 -20.62 1.04 -3.56
CA GLU A 341 -20.15 1.51 -4.88
C GLU A 341 -18.99 0.66 -5.39
N GLN A 342 -18.03 0.30 -4.53
CA GLN A 342 -16.90 -0.56 -4.90
C GLN A 342 -17.37 -1.96 -5.30
N LEU A 343 -18.35 -2.52 -4.58
CA LEU A 343 -18.96 -3.80 -4.92
C LEU A 343 -19.77 -3.73 -6.22
N LYS A 344 -20.56 -2.66 -6.42
CA LYS A 344 -21.28 -2.41 -7.68
C LYS A 344 -20.31 -2.32 -8.87
N GLN A 345 -19.20 -1.59 -8.71
CA GLN A 345 -18.15 -1.49 -9.74
C GLN A 345 -17.56 -2.87 -10.08
N GLY A 346 -17.25 -3.67 -9.06
CA GLY A 346 -16.74 -5.03 -9.26
C GLY A 346 -17.76 -5.93 -9.97
N LEU A 347 -19.04 -5.85 -9.60
CA LEU A 347 -20.11 -6.63 -10.22
C LEU A 347 -20.27 -6.27 -11.69
N GLN A 348 -20.28 -4.97 -12.02
CA GLN A 348 -20.29 -4.50 -13.41
C GLN A 348 -19.07 -5.01 -14.19
N GLY A 349 -17.89 -5.06 -13.56
CA GLY A 349 -16.67 -5.64 -14.14
C GLY A 349 -16.82 -7.14 -14.44
N VAL A 350 -17.31 -7.91 -13.48
CA VAL A 350 -17.58 -9.35 -13.64
C VAL A 350 -18.57 -9.61 -14.77
N MET A 351 -19.64 -8.82 -14.87
CA MET A 351 -20.64 -8.97 -15.93
C MET A 351 -20.13 -8.58 -17.33
N GLN A 352 -19.11 -7.72 -17.40
CA GLN A 352 -18.44 -7.34 -18.66
C GLN A 352 -17.29 -8.29 -19.02
N SER A 353 -16.92 -9.21 -18.14
CA SER A 353 -15.84 -10.16 -18.38
C SER A 353 -16.25 -11.24 -19.37
N ASP A 354 -15.27 -11.81 -20.07
CA ASP A 354 -15.50 -12.89 -21.04
C ASP A 354 -16.07 -14.16 -20.37
N ASP A 355 -15.88 -14.38 -19.05
CA ASP A 355 -16.37 -15.54 -18.26
C ASP A 355 -17.10 -15.10 -16.97
N ALA A 356 -18.17 -14.31 -17.11
CA ALA A 356 -18.95 -13.80 -15.99
C ALA A 356 -19.45 -14.89 -15.02
N ALA A 357 -19.79 -16.07 -15.55
CA ALA A 357 -20.28 -17.20 -14.75
C ALA A 357 -19.21 -17.71 -13.77
N ALA A 358 -18.02 -18.06 -14.26
CA ALA A 358 -16.97 -18.60 -13.40
C ALA A 358 -16.41 -17.57 -12.42
N HIS A 359 -16.45 -16.28 -12.79
CA HIS A 359 -16.04 -15.19 -11.90
C HIS A 359 -17.06 -14.99 -10.77
N TYR A 360 -18.35 -14.99 -11.08
CA TYR A 360 -19.40 -14.84 -10.08
C TYR A 360 -19.50 -16.06 -9.15
N ASP A 361 -19.38 -17.27 -9.70
CA ASP A 361 -19.39 -18.50 -8.89
C ASP A 361 -18.26 -18.48 -7.85
N ARG A 362 -17.09 -17.92 -8.20
CA ARG A 362 -15.97 -17.71 -7.26
C ARG A 362 -16.28 -16.71 -6.15
N TRP A 363 -17.09 -15.69 -6.42
CA TRP A 363 -17.52 -14.73 -5.40
C TRP A 363 -18.48 -15.36 -4.39
N VAL A 364 -19.34 -16.27 -4.84
CA VAL A 364 -20.41 -16.84 -4.02
C VAL A 364 -20.03 -18.20 -3.42
N CYS A 365 -18.97 -18.87 -3.89
CA CYS A 365 -18.63 -20.23 -3.45
C CYS A 365 -18.38 -20.37 -1.94
N SER A 366 -17.92 -19.32 -1.28
CA SER A 366 -17.72 -19.26 0.19
C SER A 366 -19.01 -18.95 0.96
N CYS A 367 -20.07 -18.46 0.29
CA CYS A 367 -21.29 -17.96 0.91
C CYS A 367 -22.48 -18.92 0.71
N THR A 368 -22.72 -19.79 1.70
CA THR A 368 -23.83 -20.76 1.66
C THR A 368 -25.19 -20.17 2.06
N THR A 369 -25.24 -18.93 2.54
CA THR A 369 -26.45 -18.27 3.06
C THR A 369 -27.10 -17.30 2.07
N LEU A 370 -26.56 -17.23 0.83
CA LEU A 370 -27.01 -16.30 -0.19
C LEU A 370 -28.40 -16.69 -0.74
N PRO A 371 -29.35 -15.75 -0.91
CA PRO A 371 -30.69 -16.03 -1.44
C PRO A 371 -30.64 -16.69 -2.83
N PRO A 372 -31.54 -17.65 -3.16
CA PRO A 372 -31.53 -18.36 -4.45
C PRO A 372 -31.58 -17.46 -5.68
N SER A 373 -32.27 -16.32 -5.58
CA SER A 373 -32.36 -15.32 -6.65
C SER A 373 -31.03 -14.66 -7.00
N LEU A 374 -30.06 -14.71 -6.09
CA LEU A 374 -28.74 -14.09 -6.22
C LEU A 374 -27.63 -15.14 -6.43
N GLN A 375 -27.94 -16.44 -6.52
CA GLN A 375 -26.90 -17.47 -6.67
C GLN A 375 -26.32 -17.56 -8.08
N TYR A 376 -27.05 -17.06 -9.08
CA TYR A 376 -26.67 -17.18 -10.48
C TYR A 376 -26.44 -15.81 -11.12
N TRP A 377 -25.33 -15.67 -11.82
CA TRP A 377 -24.94 -14.42 -12.50
C TRP A 377 -26.03 -13.89 -13.46
N SER A 378 -26.77 -14.81 -14.11
CA SER A 378 -27.79 -14.48 -15.12
C SER A 378 -29.03 -13.78 -14.56
N SER A 379 -29.24 -13.86 -13.24
CA SER A 379 -30.40 -13.30 -12.55
C SER A 379 -30.10 -11.92 -11.92
N LEU A 380 -28.88 -11.45 -12.07
CA LEU A 380 -28.40 -10.21 -11.46
C LEU A 380 -28.54 -9.05 -12.43
N ASP A 381 -29.06 -7.95 -11.89
CA ASP A 381 -29.05 -6.65 -12.55
C ASP A 381 -28.21 -5.68 -11.71
N PRO A 382 -27.06 -5.19 -12.21
CA PRO A 382 -26.20 -4.27 -11.48
C PRO A 382 -26.84 -2.89 -11.30
N GLU A 383 -27.91 -2.58 -12.04
CA GLU A 383 -28.70 -1.36 -11.84
C GLU A 383 -29.84 -1.53 -10.83
N ASN A 384 -30.09 -2.76 -10.36
CA ASN A 384 -31.03 -3.01 -9.28
C ASN A 384 -30.37 -2.79 -7.91
N ASP A 385 -30.59 -1.60 -7.33
CA ASP A 385 -29.97 -1.22 -6.05
C ASP A 385 -30.31 -2.14 -4.88
N LEU A 386 -31.48 -2.79 -4.87
CA LEU A 386 -31.88 -3.72 -3.80
C LEU A 386 -31.08 -5.03 -3.88
N GLN A 387 -30.86 -5.55 -5.09
CA GLN A 387 -30.00 -6.73 -5.29
C GLN A 387 -28.56 -6.42 -4.90
N VAL A 388 -28.04 -5.27 -5.33
CA VAL A 388 -26.67 -4.81 -4.99
C VAL A 388 -26.52 -4.63 -3.48
N GLU A 389 -27.51 -4.05 -2.81
CA GLU A 389 -27.49 -3.87 -1.36
C GLU A 389 -27.53 -5.20 -0.60
N THR A 390 -28.35 -6.13 -1.08
CA THR A 390 -28.40 -7.48 -0.50
C THR A 390 -27.05 -8.17 -0.69
N LEU A 391 -26.49 -8.19 -1.89
CA LEU A 391 -25.16 -8.74 -2.16
C LEU A 391 -24.08 -8.08 -1.28
N TRP A 392 -24.14 -6.76 -1.12
CA TRP A 392 -23.20 -6.02 -0.29
C TRP A 392 -23.23 -6.46 1.18
N ILE A 393 -24.42 -6.69 1.76
CA ILE A 393 -24.55 -7.16 3.15
C ILE A 393 -23.83 -8.51 3.35
N TYR A 394 -23.90 -9.42 2.37
CA TYR A 394 -23.30 -10.76 2.47
C TYR A 394 -21.82 -10.81 2.07
N LEU A 395 -21.41 -10.03 1.07
CA LEU A 395 -20.12 -10.20 0.40
C LEU A 395 -19.09 -9.11 0.72
N ARG A 396 -19.47 -7.99 1.37
CA ARG A 396 -18.54 -6.86 1.61
C ARG A 396 -17.26 -7.22 2.38
N PHE A 397 -17.30 -8.29 3.18
CA PHE A 397 -16.16 -8.78 3.97
C PHE A 397 -15.56 -10.07 3.40
N ASP A 398 -16.08 -10.59 2.29
CA ASP A 398 -15.54 -11.80 1.68
C ASP A 398 -14.17 -11.51 1.06
N ARG A 399 -13.15 -12.27 1.47
CA ARG A 399 -11.77 -12.07 1.05
C ARG A 399 -11.58 -12.29 -0.45
N THR A 400 -12.33 -13.19 -1.07
CA THR A 400 -12.26 -13.44 -2.52
C THR A 400 -12.75 -12.23 -3.30
N VAL A 401 -13.88 -11.65 -2.87
CA VAL A 401 -14.45 -10.44 -3.48
C VAL A 401 -13.55 -9.22 -3.24
N ILE A 402 -13.00 -9.07 -2.04
CA ILE A 402 -12.04 -8.00 -1.73
C ILE A 402 -10.77 -8.15 -2.56
N ASN A 403 -10.18 -9.35 -2.63
CA ASN A 403 -8.98 -9.60 -3.43
C ASN A 403 -9.23 -9.34 -4.91
N HIS A 404 -10.41 -9.70 -5.43
CA HIS A 404 -10.79 -9.30 -6.78
C HIS A 404 -10.74 -7.78 -6.93
N HIS A 405 -11.43 -7.03 -6.07
CA HIS A 405 -11.39 -5.56 -6.12
C HIS A 405 -9.96 -4.99 -6.06
N LEU A 406 -9.12 -5.52 -5.17
CA LEU A 406 -7.72 -5.12 -5.02
C LEU A 406 -6.91 -5.40 -6.30
N ASN A 407 -7.04 -6.59 -6.86
CA ASN A 407 -6.30 -7.03 -8.05
C ASN A 407 -6.75 -6.36 -9.34
N THR A 408 -8.03 -6.00 -9.46
CA THR A 408 -8.58 -5.34 -10.66
C THR A 408 -8.35 -3.83 -10.65
N TYR A 409 -8.75 -3.16 -9.55
CA TYR A 409 -8.96 -1.71 -9.55
C TYR A 409 -7.91 -0.96 -8.72
N ILE A 410 -7.35 -1.61 -7.70
CA ILE A 410 -6.47 -0.94 -6.73
C ILE A 410 -5.00 -1.10 -7.10
N PHE A 411 -4.43 -2.30 -6.98
CA PHE A 411 -2.99 -2.50 -7.13
C PHE A 411 -2.45 -2.15 -8.52
N PRO A 412 -3.07 -2.54 -9.65
CA PRO A 412 -2.57 -2.16 -10.97
C PRO A 412 -2.47 -0.64 -11.17
N ARG A 413 -3.40 0.11 -10.55
CA ARG A 413 -3.47 1.57 -10.70
C ARG A 413 -2.57 2.31 -9.70
N TYR A 414 -2.53 1.86 -8.45
CA TYR A 414 -1.96 2.61 -7.33
C TYR A 414 -0.71 2.00 -6.71
N ALA A 415 -0.45 0.69 -6.86
CA ALA A 415 0.78 0.05 -6.37
C ALA A 415 1.96 0.35 -7.31
N LYS A 416 2.44 1.61 -7.24
CA LYS A 416 3.50 2.15 -8.08
C LYS A 416 4.55 2.82 -7.21
N GLN A 417 5.77 2.87 -7.72
CA GLN A 417 6.90 3.55 -7.09
C GLN A 417 7.47 4.61 -8.03
N PHE A 418 8.07 5.63 -7.43
CA PHE A 418 8.89 6.57 -8.15
C PHE A 418 10.32 6.01 -8.31
N PRO A 419 11.01 6.32 -9.41
CA PRO A 419 12.37 5.85 -9.64
C PRO A 419 13.35 6.51 -8.67
N VAL A 420 13.15 7.78 -8.35
CA VAL A 420 14.05 8.56 -7.50
C VAL A 420 13.30 9.40 -6.48
N LYS A 421 13.96 9.72 -5.37
CA LYS A 421 13.46 10.61 -4.32
C LYS A 421 14.51 11.58 -3.84
N LEU A 422 14.03 12.72 -3.34
CA LEU A 422 14.80 13.66 -2.52
C LEU A 422 14.30 13.53 -1.08
N LEU A 423 15.21 13.63 -0.11
CA LEU A 423 14.89 13.32 1.28
C LEU A 423 15.50 14.35 2.23
N ALA A 424 14.73 14.74 3.25
CA ALA A 424 15.20 15.51 4.39
C ALA A 424 14.64 14.91 5.69
N SER A 425 15.34 15.11 6.79
CA SER A 425 15.01 14.49 8.09
C SER A 425 15.18 15.47 9.25
N GLY A 426 14.91 15.01 10.48
CA GLY A 426 15.19 15.77 11.70
C GLY A 426 16.64 16.26 11.81
N TRP A 427 17.59 15.61 11.14
CA TRP A 427 18.99 16.06 11.06
C TRP A 427 19.17 17.38 10.30
N ASP A 428 18.26 17.69 9.37
CA ASP A 428 18.32 18.88 8.52
C ASP A 428 17.64 20.10 9.18
N ILE A 429 17.04 19.95 10.38
CA ILE A 429 16.36 21.04 11.10
C ILE A 429 17.38 21.95 11.81
N PRO A 430 18.30 21.45 12.66
CA PRO A 430 19.27 22.31 13.33
C PRO A 430 20.18 23.02 12.33
N LEU A 431 20.37 24.33 12.53
CA LEU A 431 21.28 25.13 11.71
C LEU A 431 22.74 24.69 11.95
N LEU A 432 23.43 24.33 10.87
CA LEU A 432 24.83 23.87 10.89
C LEU A 432 25.65 24.66 9.86
N GLN A 433 26.80 25.20 10.29
CA GLN A 433 27.75 25.89 9.41
C GLN A 433 29.05 25.09 9.26
N PRO A 434 29.78 25.25 8.14
CA PRO A 434 31.09 24.62 7.96
C PRO A 434 32.10 25.10 9.01
N ALA A 435 32.92 24.20 9.54
CA ALA A 435 33.96 24.55 10.50
C ALA A 435 34.95 25.58 9.88
N GLY A 436 35.03 26.77 10.48
CA GLY A 436 35.91 27.87 10.03
C GLY A 436 35.21 29.23 9.83
N SER A 437 33.87 29.28 9.84
CA SER A 437 33.13 30.54 9.97
C SER A 437 33.24 31.03 11.42
N GLY A 438 33.98 32.13 11.66
CA GLY A 438 34.47 32.59 12.96
C GLY A 438 33.48 32.95 14.08
N ASP A 439 32.22 32.50 14.02
CA ASP A 439 31.23 32.63 15.10
C ASP A 439 30.97 31.26 15.74
N GLU A 440 31.56 31.00 16.92
CA GLU A 440 31.19 29.86 17.79
C GLU A 440 29.83 30.10 18.50
N HIS A 441 28.82 30.58 17.78
CA HIS A 441 27.50 30.85 18.34
C HIS A 441 26.53 29.69 18.10
N SER A 442 25.86 29.24 19.16
CA SER A 442 24.79 28.23 19.06
C SER A 442 23.58 28.84 18.33
N PHE A 443 23.36 28.42 17.07
CA PHE A 443 22.26 28.90 16.22
C PHE A 443 20.90 28.25 16.53
N THR A 444 20.90 27.07 17.15
CA THR A 444 19.68 26.32 17.49
C THR A 444 19.69 25.92 18.95
N THR A 445 18.59 26.12 19.67
CA THR A 445 18.41 25.66 21.05
C THR A 445 17.06 24.99 21.18
N GLY A 446 17.03 23.78 21.72
CA GLY A 446 15.80 23.04 21.95
C GLY A 446 15.50 22.87 23.43
N PHE A 447 14.22 22.78 23.74
CA PHE A 447 13.74 22.46 25.07
C PHE A 447 12.87 21.21 25.00
N SER A 448 13.11 20.28 25.93
CA SER A 448 12.30 19.08 26.09
C SER A 448 11.91 18.86 27.56
N GLY A 449 10.73 18.27 27.73
CA GLY A 449 10.25 17.75 29.00
C GLY A 449 10.89 16.43 29.41
N THR A 450 11.50 15.70 28.47
CA THR A 450 11.97 14.32 28.68
C THR A 450 13.39 14.11 28.15
N ASN A 451 13.95 12.93 28.43
CA ASN A 451 15.35 12.59 28.14
C ASN A 451 15.52 11.18 27.53
N ASP A 452 14.41 10.49 27.18
CA ASP A 452 14.50 9.08 26.79
C ASP A 452 15.15 8.90 25.41
N ASN A 453 15.01 9.90 24.54
CA ASN A 453 15.54 9.87 23.17
C ASN A 453 16.96 10.43 23.04
N LYS A 454 17.66 10.73 24.16
CA LYS A 454 18.98 11.37 24.15
C LYS A 454 20.02 10.70 23.25
N ARG A 455 19.99 9.37 23.18
CA ARG A 455 20.94 8.57 22.38
C ARG A 455 20.65 8.60 20.88
N ILE A 456 19.43 8.98 20.49
CA ILE A 456 18.94 8.98 19.10
C ILE A 456 18.62 10.39 18.59
N LEU A 457 19.05 11.44 19.30
CA LEU A 457 19.00 12.82 18.80
C LEU A 457 20.08 13.05 17.73
N PRO A 458 19.83 13.89 16.70
CA PRO A 458 20.85 14.27 15.74
C PRO A 458 22.11 14.82 16.40
N GLN A 459 23.30 14.40 15.96
CA GLN A 459 24.57 14.90 16.52
C GLN A 459 24.85 16.37 16.18
N THR A 460 24.03 16.99 15.33
CA THR A 460 24.03 18.42 15.04
C THR A 460 23.55 19.26 16.22
N ILE A 461 22.95 18.65 17.24
CA ILE A 461 22.61 19.27 18.51
C ILE A 461 23.20 18.47 19.68
N LYS A 462 23.64 19.17 20.74
CA LYS A 462 24.14 18.53 21.95
C LYS A 462 23.18 18.81 23.10
N GLN A 463 22.71 17.74 23.74
CA GLN A 463 21.93 17.87 24.96
C GLN A 463 22.80 18.34 26.12
N ASN A 464 22.36 19.38 26.82
CA ASN A 464 22.99 19.92 28.01
C ASN A 464 22.06 19.76 29.22
N ASP A 465 22.31 18.72 30.02
CA ASP A 465 21.54 18.45 31.23
C ASP A 465 22.04 19.35 32.37
N LEU A 466 21.22 20.31 32.79
CA LEU A 466 21.56 21.19 33.91
C LEU A 466 21.65 20.37 35.21
N PRO A 467 22.77 20.43 35.97
CA PRO A 467 22.95 19.62 37.18
C PRO A 467 21.81 19.76 38.19
N LYS A 468 21.29 20.98 38.34
CA LYS A 468 20.16 21.31 39.23
C LYS A 468 18.86 20.63 38.83
N LEU A 469 18.71 20.18 37.58
CA LEU A 469 17.50 19.58 37.04
C LEU A 469 17.65 18.09 36.74
N LEU A 470 18.78 17.45 37.05
CA LEU A 470 18.98 16.02 36.76
C LEU A 470 17.94 15.11 37.44
N HIS A 471 17.49 15.49 38.64
CA HIS A 471 16.51 14.71 39.42
C HIS A 471 15.10 14.71 38.81
N THR A 472 14.78 15.68 37.94
CA THR A 472 13.41 15.92 37.44
C THR A 472 12.78 14.72 36.73
N ASN A 473 13.55 14.01 35.91
CA ASN A 473 13.02 12.83 35.20
C ASN A 473 12.72 11.67 36.17
N ALA A 474 13.49 11.56 37.26
CA ALA A 474 13.24 10.59 38.31
C ALA A 474 12.08 11.00 39.23
N GLU A 475 11.92 12.31 39.50
CA GLU A 475 10.86 12.88 40.34
C GLU A 475 9.46 12.47 39.84
N VAL A 476 9.22 12.56 38.53
CA VAL A 476 7.93 12.15 37.96
C VAL A 476 7.67 10.65 38.10
N LEU A 477 8.72 9.82 37.98
CA LEU A 477 8.60 8.39 38.25
C LEU A 477 8.32 8.12 39.74
N CYS A 478 8.96 8.86 40.65
CA CYS A 478 8.68 8.77 42.08
C CYS A 478 7.20 9.05 42.37
N HIS A 479 6.59 10.04 41.72
CA HIS A 479 5.15 10.29 41.86
C HIS A 479 4.32 9.08 41.44
N LEU A 480 4.60 8.46 40.30
CA LEU A 480 3.89 7.24 39.85
C LEU A 480 4.07 6.06 40.81
N LEU A 481 5.16 6.02 41.59
CA LEU A 481 5.46 4.97 42.57
C LEU A 481 4.85 5.22 43.95
N GLU A 482 4.24 6.38 44.19
CA GLU A 482 3.58 6.68 45.47
C GLU A 482 2.38 5.74 45.72
N ARG A 483 2.08 5.47 47.01
CA ARG A 483 1.02 4.53 47.41
C ARG A 483 -0.35 4.87 46.82
N ARG A 484 -0.69 6.16 46.69
CA ARG A 484 -1.94 6.62 46.08
C ARG A 484 -2.08 6.26 44.59
N ASN A 485 -0.97 5.96 43.93
CA ASN A 485 -0.88 5.67 42.51
C ASN A 485 -0.61 4.19 42.25
N ALA A 486 -0.67 3.33 43.28
CA ALA A 486 -0.29 1.92 43.20
C ALA A 486 -1.25 1.07 42.37
N ASP A 487 -2.49 1.54 42.12
CA ASP A 487 -3.54 0.76 41.48
C ASP A 487 -3.24 0.48 40.00
N CYS A 488 -3.27 -0.81 39.64
CA CYS A 488 -3.30 -1.28 38.25
C CYS A 488 -4.41 -2.32 38.09
N TYR A 489 -5.35 -2.06 37.19
CA TYR A 489 -6.53 -2.89 36.97
C TYR A 489 -6.47 -3.62 35.64
N LEU A 490 -6.80 -4.92 35.66
CA LEU A 490 -7.03 -5.71 34.47
C LEU A 490 -8.39 -5.33 33.86
N THR A 491 -8.39 -4.92 32.60
CA THR A 491 -9.60 -4.55 31.84
C THR A 491 -10.16 -5.75 31.08
N ALA A 492 -10.45 -6.84 31.79
CA ALA A 492 -11.05 -8.05 31.23
C ALA A 492 -11.85 -8.86 32.24
N VAL A 493 -12.90 -9.54 31.76
CA VAL A 493 -13.66 -10.55 32.51
C VAL A 493 -13.48 -11.90 31.83
N SER A 494 -13.08 -12.93 32.59
CA SER A 494 -12.90 -14.30 32.05
C SER A 494 -12.00 -14.38 30.82
N GLY A 495 -10.97 -13.51 30.75
CA GLY A 495 -10.04 -13.43 29.61
C GLY A 495 -10.55 -12.62 28.42
N VAL A 496 -11.80 -12.15 28.44
CA VAL A 496 -12.37 -11.28 27.40
C VAL A 496 -12.16 -9.82 27.80
N ARG A 497 -11.55 -9.04 26.91
CA ARG A 497 -11.31 -7.60 27.11
C ARG A 497 -12.63 -6.84 27.30
N PHE A 498 -12.61 -5.82 28.16
CA PHE A 498 -13.75 -4.90 28.30
C PHE A 498 -14.04 -4.20 26.97
N ASP A 499 -15.32 -4.12 26.59
CA ASP A 499 -15.77 -3.17 25.58
C ASP A 499 -15.78 -1.74 26.17
N GLU A 500 -15.99 -0.73 25.33
CA GLU A 500 -16.00 0.67 25.77
C GLU A 500 -17.04 0.90 26.87
N HIS A 501 -18.20 0.26 26.77
CA HIS A 501 -19.27 0.42 27.75
C HIS A 501 -18.88 -0.18 29.11
N ALA A 502 -18.28 -1.37 29.14
CA ALA A 502 -17.80 -2.03 30.35
C ALA A 502 -16.67 -1.22 31.00
N THR A 503 -15.77 -0.64 30.20
CA THR A 503 -14.74 0.27 30.71
C THR A 503 -15.34 1.51 31.39
N LEU A 504 -16.33 2.16 30.78
CA LEU A 504 -16.99 3.33 31.39
C LEU A 504 -17.78 2.97 32.66
N ARG A 505 -18.45 1.80 32.69
CA ARG A 505 -19.10 1.28 33.91
C ARG A 505 -18.07 1.03 35.02
N PHE A 506 -16.97 0.37 34.69
CA PHE A 506 -15.89 0.10 35.64
C PHE A 506 -15.33 1.39 36.26
N LEU A 507 -15.14 2.44 35.46
CA LEU A 507 -14.70 3.75 35.96
C LEU A 507 -15.71 4.36 36.93
N CYS A 508 -17.00 4.28 36.61
CA CYS A 508 -18.08 4.74 37.49
C CYS A 508 -18.07 3.97 38.83
N ASP A 509 -17.94 2.64 38.79
CA ASP A 509 -17.89 1.80 39.99
C ASP A 509 -16.67 2.11 40.88
N LYS A 510 -15.57 2.53 40.27
CA LYS A 510 -14.34 2.97 40.96
C LYS A 510 -14.33 4.45 41.34
N GLN A 511 -15.41 5.18 41.07
CA GLN A 511 -15.52 6.63 41.28
C GLN A 511 -14.40 7.44 40.61
N ILE A 512 -13.96 7.00 39.43
CA ILE A 512 -12.96 7.69 38.60
C ILE A 512 -13.70 8.47 37.52
N ARG A 513 -13.57 9.80 37.51
CA ARG A 513 -14.24 10.69 36.54
C ARG A 513 -13.34 11.21 35.43
N VAL A 514 -12.05 10.87 35.43
CA VAL A 514 -11.10 11.31 34.39
C VAL A 514 -10.52 10.08 33.71
N LEU A 515 -10.74 9.95 32.40
CA LEU A 515 -10.16 8.91 31.56
C LEU A 515 -9.13 9.55 30.64
N ILE A 516 -7.87 9.12 30.79
CA ILE A 516 -6.73 9.54 29.98
C ILE A 516 -6.37 8.35 29.10
N ASP A 517 -6.89 8.35 27.89
CA ASP A 517 -6.80 7.22 26.96
C ASP A 517 -5.48 7.21 26.18
N ALA A 518 -4.37 7.07 26.91
CA ALA A 518 -3.03 7.10 26.36
C ALA A 518 -2.64 5.84 25.56
N GLY A 519 -3.36 4.73 25.75
CA GLY A 519 -3.17 3.45 25.05
C GLY A 519 -4.21 3.15 23.96
N ALA A 520 -5.06 4.13 23.61
CA ALA A 520 -6.15 4.00 22.64
C ALA A 520 -7.04 2.76 22.93
N HIS A 521 -7.55 2.69 24.15
CA HIS A 521 -8.40 1.60 24.62
C HIS A 521 -9.83 1.71 24.06
N ILE A 522 -10.35 2.93 23.89
CA ILE A 522 -11.65 3.18 23.25
C ILE A 522 -11.43 3.10 21.74
N LEU A 523 -12.05 2.15 21.02
CA LEU A 523 -11.75 1.86 19.61
C LEU A 523 -12.90 2.20 18.64
N GLU A 524 -14.15 2.00 19.05
CA GLU A 524 -15.31 2.15 18.16
C GLU A 524 -16.03 3.48 18.35
N MET A 525 -16.14 3.95 19.59
CA MET A 525 -16.85 5.21 19.90
C MET A 525 -16.03 6.45 19.50
N GLU A 526 -16.68 7.45 18.89
CA GLU A 526 -16.12 8.79 18.76
C GLU A 526 -16.09 9.52 20.12
N ASN A 527 -15.25 10.55 20.25
CA ASN A 527 -15.09 11.29 21.52
C ASN A 527 -16.44 11.82 22.08
N GLN A 528 -17.33 12.28 21.19
CA GLN A 528 -18.68 12.74 21.58
C GLN A 528 -19.58 11.59 22.06
N ASP A 529 -19.43 10.40 21.49
CA ASP A 529 -20.20 9.23 21.87
C ASP A 529 -19.72 8.64 23.18
N VAL A 530 -18.40 8.67 23.45
CA VAL A 530 -17.85 8.38 24.78
C VAL A 530 -18.44 9.34 25.82
N ALA A 531 -18.40 10.65 25.55
CA ALA A 531 -18.95 11.66 26.46
C ALA A 531 -20.45 11.46 26.73
N ARG A 532 -21.22 11.15 25.67
CA ARG A 532 -22.65 10.84 25.76
C ARG A 532 -22.94 9.59 26.57
N THR A 533 -22.22 8.50 26.28
CA THR A 533 -22.42 7.20 26.92
C THR A 533 -21.99 7.26 28.38
N TRP A 534 -20.87 7.91 28.69
CA TRP A 534 -20.38 8.07 30.05
C TRP A 534 -21.32 8.92 30.89
N LEU A 535 -21.86 10.02 30.33
CA LEU A 535 -22.90 10.81 30.99
C LEU A 535 -24.21 10.00 31.17
N GLY A 536 -24.49 9.01 30.32
CA GLY A 536 -25.60 8.07 30.54
C GLY A 536 -25.37 7.12 31.73
N ILE A 537 -24.11 6.74 31.96
CA ILE A 537 -23.69 5.78 32.99
C ILE A 537 -23.53 6.47 34.36
N ASP A 538 -22.73 7.54 34.45
CA ASP A 538 -22.52 8.28 35.70
C ASP A 538 -23.63 9.31 35.90
N THR A 539 -24.73 8.89 36.53
CA THR A 539 -25.89 9.73 36.84
C THR A 539 -25.57 10.93 37.74
N GLN A 540 -24.44 10.92 38.45
CA GLN A 540 -24.03 11.98 39.37
C GLN A 540 -23.25 13.11 38.68
N ALA A 541 -22.72 12.87 37.47
CA ALA A 541 -22.05 13.91 36.69
C ALA A 541 -23.07 14.85 36.02
N GLU A 542 -22.84 16.17 36.06
CA GLU A 542 -23.68 17.20 35.44
C GLU A 542 -23.29 17.52 33.98
N GLY A 543 -22.08 17.14 33.57
CA GLY A 543 -21.58 17.30 32.22
C GLY A 543 -20.44 16.34 31.86
N ALA A 544 -20.11 16.28 30.57
CA ALA A 544 -19.03 15.48 30.02
C ALA A 544 -18.14 16.32 29.11
N VAL A 545 -16.86 16.43 29.47
CA VAL A 545 -15.82 17.20 28.75
C VAL A 545 -15.07 16.26 27.80
N TYR A 546 -14.89 16.69 26.56
CA TYR A 546 -14.15 15.95 25.53
C TYR A 546 -13.54 16.90 24.49
N PHE A 547 -12.70 16.39 23.59
CA PHE A 547 -12.14 17.17 22.48
C PHE A 547 -12.93 16.91 21.20
N GLY A 548 -13.41 17.99 20.55
CA GLY A 548 -14.12 17.94 19.27
C GLY A 548 -13.17 17.86 18.06
N ALA A 549 -13.72 17.81 16.84
CA ALA A 549 -12.98 17.58 15.59
C ALA A 549 -11.84 18.60 15.32
N ASN A 550 -11.97 19.84 15.79
CA ASN A 550 -10.95 20.89 15.63
C ASN A 550 -10.03 21.04 16.86
N SER A 551 -9.88 19.98 17.68
CA SER A 551 -9.17 20.01 18.96
C SER A 551 -9.69 21.07 19.96
N GLN A 552 -10.93 21.51 19.78
CA GLN A 552 -11.61 22.42 20.72
C GLN A 552 -12.17 21.62 21.89
N ILE A 553 -12.05 22.17 23.10
CA ILE A 553 -12.60 21.54 24.31
C ILE A 553 -14.11 21.79 24.33
N MET A 554 -14.88 20.70 24.23
CA MET A 554 -16.34 20.70 24.17
C MET A 554 -16.92 20.10 25.45
N VAL A 555 -18.12 20.54 25.81
CA VAL A 555 -18.87 20.02 26.95
C VAL A 555 -20.28 19.66 26.50
N ARG A 556 -20.71 18.46 26.87
CA ARG A 556 -22.12 18.04 26.81
C ARG A 556 -22.69 18.06 28.22
N SER A 557 -23.66 18.92 28.49
CA SER A 557 -24.32 18.98 29.79
C SER A 557 -25.57 18.11 29.84
N ARG A 558 -26.12 17.86 31.04
CA ARG A 558 -27.43 17.20 31.18
C ARG A 558 -28.60 18.12 30.81
N PHE A 559 -28.47 19.40 31.13
CA PHE A 559 -29.54 20.39 30.94
C PHE A 559 -29.67 20.86 29.49
N GLN A 560 -28.69 20.54 28.62
CA GLN A 560 -28.73 20.90 27.20
C GLN A 560 -28.27 19.72 26.33
N LYS A 561 -29.04 19.42 25.28
CA LYS A 561 -28.76 18.29 24.39
C LYS A 561 -27.55 18.57 23.48
N ASP A 562 -27.41 19.81 23.02
CA ASP A 562 -26.36 20.21 22.09
C ASP A 562 -25.06 20.54 22.84
N PRO A 563 -23.90 20.05 22.34
CA PRO A 563 -22.60 20.35 22.94
C PRO A 563 -22.20 21.81 22.71
N MET A 564 -21.45 22.40 23.64
CA MET A 564 -20.93 23.77 23.57
C MET A 564 -19.45 23.84 23.93
N PRO A 565 -18.70 24.86 23.49
CA PRO A 565 -17.32 25.07 23.91
C PRO A 565 -17.20 25.26 25.43
N LEU A 566 -16.17 24.66 26.07
CA LEU A 566 -15.96 24.74 27.53
C LEU A 566 -15.96 26.18 28.04
N ILE A 567 -15.31 27.10 27.30
CA ILE A 567 -15.20 28.51 27.69
C ILE A 567 -16.54 29.25 27.73
N ALA A 568 -17.54 28.75 27.00
CA ALA A 568 -18.90 29.29 26.95
C ALA A 568 -19.87 28.52 27.87
N SER A 569 -19.40 27.47 28.55
CA SER A 569 -20.18 26.62 29.43
C SER A 569 -20.11 27.10 30.89
N PRO A 570 -21.09 26.75 31.74
CA PRO A 570 -21.02 27.06 33.17
C PRO A 570 -19.86 26.32 33.88
N PHE A 571 -19.24 25.34 33.23
CA PHE A 571 -18.13 24.55 33.75
C PHE A 571 -16.75 25.13 33.42
N ALA A 572 -16.67 26.31 32.78
CA ALA A 572 -15.40 26.90 32.33
C ALA A 572 -14.38 27.10 33.47
N ASN A 573 -14.87 27.46 34.66
CA ASN A 573 -14.04 27.73 35.83
C ASN A 573 -13.90 26.53 36.77
N ASP A 574 -14.83 25.57 36.68
CA ASP A 574 -14.92 24.41 37.55
C ASP A 574 -15.58 23.22 36.84
N ILE A 575 -14.81 22.13 36.70
CA ILE A 575 -15.22 20.88 36.05
C ILE A 575 -15.36 19.73 37.06
N GLU A 576 -15.41 19.99 38.37
CA GLU A 576 -15.51 18.96 39.43
C GLU A 576 -16.72 18.03 39.25
N LYS A 577 -17.84 18.58 38.78
CA LYS A 577 -19.06 17.82 38.51
C LYS A 577 -19.10 17.16 37.12
N CYS A 578 -18.01 17.21 36.36
CA CYS A 578 -17.96 16.65 35.02
C CYS A 578 -17.15 15.34 34.99
N VAL A 579 -17.53 14.44 34.08
CA VAL A 579 -16.62 13.41 33.57
C VAL A 579 -15.75 14.01 32.47
N VAL A 580 -14.50 13.58 32.38
CA VAL A 580 -13.51 14.12 31.45
C VAL A 580 -12.88 12.99 30.66
N TYR A 581 -13.04 13.04 29.34
CA TYR A 581 -12.39 12.14 28.42
C TYR A 581 -11.28 12.85 27.65
N ILE A 582 -10.05 12.35 27.78
CA ILE A 582 -8.87 12.78 27.03
C ILE A 582 -8.45 11.60 26.16
N ASP A 583 -8.68 11.68 24.86
CA ASP A 583 -8.26 10.72 23.85
C ASP A 583 -6.75 10.78 23.58
N GLU A 584 -6.22 9.74 22.93
CA GLU A 584 -4.79 9.54 22.67
C GLU A 584 -4.10 10.80 22.09
N GLY A 585 -4.70 11.38 21.03
CA GLY A 585 -4.15 12.55 20.33
C GLY A 585 -4.05 13.80 21.21
N HIS A 586 -4.92 13.93 22.20
CA HIS A 586 -4.96 15.08 23.12
C HIS A 586 -4.29 14.79 24.47
N THR A 587 -3.67 13.63 24.67
CA THR A 587 -2.82 13.37 25.86
C THR A 587 -1.53 14.19 25.87
N ARG A 588 -1.20 14.86 24.74
CA ARG A 588 -0.03 15.73 24.58
C ARG A 588 -0.46 17.16 24.27
N GLY A 589 0.29 18.13 24.79
CA GLY A 589 0.12 19.55 24.45
C GLY A 589 -1.06 20.28 25.09
N THR A 590 -2.23 19.67 25.20
CA THR A 590 -3.44 20.34 25.70
C THR A 590 -3.41 20.55 27.22
N ASP A 591 -3.81 21.73 27.69
CA ASP A 591 -3.87 22.03 29.13
C ASP A 591 -5.33 22.15 29.56
N LEU A 592 -5.73 21.30 30.51
CA LEU A 592 -7.05 21.31 31.11
C LEU A 592 -6.88 21.34 32.63
N LYS A 593 -7.51 22.33 33.29
CA LYS A 593 -7.40 22.49 34.74
C LYS A 593 -8.32 21.49 35.44
N LEU A 594 -7.78 20.32 35.79
CA LEU A 594 -8.49 19.26 36.53
C LEU A 594 -8.63 19.59 38.02
N PRO A 595 -9.66 19.06 38.72
CA PRO A 595 -9.87 19.24 40.17
C PRO A 595 -8.67 18.80 41.01
N ALA A 596 -8.46 19.42 42.17
CA ALA A 596 -7.27 19.20 42.99
C ALA A 596 -7.15 17.76 43.55
N ASP A 597 -8.28 17.08 43.74
CA ASP A 597 -8.41 15.71 44.24
C ASP A 597 -8.71 14.69 43.13
N ALA A 598 -8.62 15.11 41.86
CA ALA A 598 -8.94 14.25 40.73
C ALA A 598 -8.09 12.97 40.70
N LYS A 599 -8.76 11.83 40.53
CA LYS A 599 -8.14 10.55 40.18
C LYS A 599 -8.34 10.30 38.68
N GLY A 600 -7.25 10.08 37.95
CA GLY A 600 -7.27 9.76 36.53
C GLY A 600 -6.97 8.30 36.24
N ALA A 601 -7.75 7.67 35.37
CA ALA A 601 -7.43 6.36 34.80
C ALA A 601 -6.59 6.54 33.53
N VAL A 602 -5.36 6.03 33.53
CA VAL A 602 -4.47 6.05 32.38
C VAL A 602 -4.48 4.67 31.72
N THR A 603 -4.88 4.62 30.44
CA THR A 603 -4.89 3.36 29.69
C THR A 603 -3.50 2.99 29.18
N LEU A 604 -3.20 1.69 29.20
CA LEU A 604 -1.94 1.14 28.72
C LEU A 604 -2.12 0.35 27.43
N SER A 605 -1.09 0.34 26.58
CA SER A 605 -1.04 -0.47 25.37
C SER A 605 0.34 -1.04 25.07
N LEU A 606 0.41 -2.17 24.38
CA LEU A 606 1.67 -2.71 23.85
C LEU A 606 2.39 -1.64 23.01
N GLY A 607 3.71 -1.51 23.19
CA GLY A 607 4.55 -0.53 22.50
C GLY A 607 4.52 0.89 23.08
N GLN A 608 3.69 1.15 24.10
CA GLN A 608 3.66 2.45 24.77
C GLN A 608 4.93 2.66 25.59
N THR A 609 5.55 3.84 25.44
CA THR A 609 6.81 4.16 26.14
C THR A 609 6.56 4.86 27.47
N LYS A 610 7.60 4.89 28.32
CA LYS A 610 7.63 5.64 29.57
C LYS A 610 7.27 7.11 29.35
N ASP A 611 7.86 7.77 28.36
CA ASP A 611 7.62 9.18 28.06
C ASP A 611 6.18 9.46 27.63
N GLN A 612 5.57 8.60 26.82
CA GLN A 612 4.17 8.75 26.41
C GLN A 612 3.24 8.70 27.63
N THR A 613 3.43 7.68 28.47
CA THR A 613 2.61 7.46 29.67
C THR A 613 2.80 8.58 30.68
N VAL A 614 4.05 9.02 30.91
CA VAL A 614 4.36 10.13 31.82
C VAL A 614 3.77 11.45 31.30
N LYS A 615 3.86 11.74 29.99
CA LYS A 615 3.25 12.94 29.37
C LYS A 615 1.73 12.96 29.54
N ALA A 616 1.08 11.80 29.42
CA ALA A 616 -0.34 11.62 29.65
C ALA A 616 -0.71 11.77 31.15
N ALA A 617 -0.01 11.06 32.04
CA ALA A 617 -0.27 11.13 33.49
C ALA A 617 -0.11 12.56 34.02
N MET A 618 0.88 13.32 33.52
CA MET A 618 1.12 14.72 33.89
C MET A 618 0.11 15.72 33.31
N ARG A 619 -1.00 15.26 32.68
CA ARG A 619 -2.23 16.07 32.56
C ARG A 619 -2.84 16.34 33.94
N LEU A 620 -2.63 15.41 34.88
CA LEU A 620 -2.82 15.65 36.31
C LEU A 620 -1.66 16.51 36.82
N ARG A 621 -1.77 17.84 36.67
CA ARG A 621 -0.70 18.80 37.02
C ARG A 621 -0.29 18.77 38.50
N GLN A 622 -1.18 18.30 39.38
CA GLN A 622 -0.97 18.16 40.82
C GLN A 622 -0.70 16.70 41.22
N LEU A 623 -0.22 15.86 40.29
CA LEU A 623 0.10 14.44 40.54
C LEU A 623 1.16 14.25 41.64
N GLY A 624 2.07 15.22 41.80
CA GLY A 624 3.07 15.20 42.87
C GLY A 624 2.53 15.65 44.23
N THR A 625 1.31 16.19 44.32
CA THR A 625 0.77 16.79 45.56
C THR A 625 -0.54 16.15 45.99
N THR A 626 -1.62 16.27 45.22
CA THR A 626 -2.98 15.90 45.66
C THR A 626 -3.69 14.97 44.68
N GLN A 627 -3.50 15.15 43.36
CA GLN A 627 -4.08 14.28 42.35
C GLN A 627 -3.46 12.88 42.36
N SER A 628 -4.16 11.90 41.79
CA SER A 628 -3.69 10.51 41.72
C SER A 628 -4.04 9.84 40.38
N VAL A 629 -3.37 8.73 40.10
CA VAL A 629 -3.52 7.93 38.87
C VAL A 629 -3.80 6.47 39.21
N ALA A 630 -4.63 5.82 38.40
CA ALA A 630 -4.75 4.38 38.31
C ALA A 630 -4.46 3.92 36.88
N PHE A 631 -3.82 2.77 36.74
CA PHE A 631 -3.50 2.20 35.41
C PHE A 631 -4.58 1.20 34.98
N LEU A 632 -4.97 1.27 33.72
CA LEU A 632 -5.86 0.30 33.08
C LEU A 632 -5.06 -0.51 32.05
N ALA A 633 -4.86 -1.80 32.32
CA ALA A 633 -4.10 -2.69 31.47
C ALA A 633 -5.04 -3.69 30.79
N PRO A 634 -5.05 -3.79 29.44
CA PRO A 634 -5.70 -4.88 28.74
C PRO A 634 -4.93 -6.20 28.97
N PRO A 635 -5.55 -7.38 28.72
CA PRO A 635 -4.95 -8.69 28.99
C PRO A 635 -3.51 -8.86 28.51
N GLU A 636 -3.23 -8.44 27.29
CA GLU A 636 -1.93 -8.55 26.65
C GLU A 636 -0.84 -7.72 27.36
N VAL A 637 -1.19 -6.52 27.84
CA VAL A 637 -0.27 -5.66 28.60
C VAL A 637 -0.10 -6.19 30.01
N PHE A 638 -1.20 -6.60 30.65
CA PHE A 638 -1.18 -7.15 32.00
C PHE A 638 -0.29 -8.39 32.07
N GLN A 639 -0.40 -9.29 31.09
CA GLN A 639 0.47 -10.46 30.97
C GLN A 639 1.93 -10.05 30.73
N GLY A 640 2.21 -9.11 29.82
CA GLY A 640 3.56 -8.63 29.58
C GLY A 640 4.24 -8.00 30.82
N ILE A 641 3.46 -7.36 31.70
CA ILE A 641 3.96 -6.87 33.00
C ILE A 641 4.30 -8.04 33.93
N LEU A 642 3.45 -9.06 34.00
CA LEU A 642 3.70 -10.27 34.80
C LEU A 642 4.94 -11.03 34.33
N ASP A 643 5.09 -11.21 33.02
CA ASP A 643 6.23 -11.93 32.44
C ASP A 643 7.56 -11.23 32.77
N LEU A 644 7.58 -9.89 32.68
CA LEU A 644 8.77 -9.11 33.05
C LEU A 644 9.06 -9.19 34.55
N ARG A 645 8.03 -9.19 35.40
CA ARG A 645 8.17 -9.39 36.85
C ARG A 645 8.78 -10.76 37.13
N LEU A 646 8.27 -11.82 36.51
CA LEU A 646 8.76 -13.19 36.66
C LEU A 646 10.25 -13.29 36.28
N ALA A 647 10.63 -12.72 35.13
CA ALA A 647 12.00 -12.73 34.65
C ALA A 647 13.00 -12.06 35.63
N HIS A 648 12.56 -11.05 36.38
CA HIS A 648 13.43 -10.28 37.29
C HIS A 648 13.40 -10.75 38.75
N THR A 649 12.27 -11.25 39.22
CA THR A 649 12.06 -11.57 40.65
C THR A 649 12.11 -13.07 40.94
N GLN A 650 11.95 -13.92 39.91
CA GLN A 650 11.78 -15.37 40.06
C GLN A 650 10.60 -15.78 40.98
N GLU A 651 9.72 -14.83 41.35
CA GLU A 651 8.55 -15.07 42.19
C GLU A 651 7.38 -15.60 41.35
N PHE A 652 7.04 -16.88 41.51
CA PHE A 652 6.02 -17.58 40.72
C PHE A 652 4.57 -17.24 41.07
N TYR A 653 4.32 -16.35 42.03
CA TYR A 653 2.97 -16.06 42.51
C TYR A 653 2.18 -15.26 41.48
N ARG A 654 1.30 -15.93 40.72
CA ARG A 654 0.28 -15.34 39.84
C ARG A 654 -0.75 -14.47 40.59
N SER A 655 -0.75 -14.49 41.92
CA SER A 655 -1.78 -13.92 42.79
C SER A 655 -1.40 -12.59 43.47
N SER A 656 -0.20 -12.04 43.25
CA SER A 656 0.16 -10.73 43.78
C SER A 656 -0.34 -9.62 42.85
N ASN A 657 -1.25 -8.79 43.37
CA ASN A 657 -1.80 -7.62 42.66
C ASN A 657 -0.68 -6.84 41.93
N ILE A 658 -0.90 -6.51 40.66
CA ILE A 658 0.02 -5.66 39.91
C ILE A 658 -0.01 -4.27 40.54
N ALA A 659 1.17 -3.73 40.87
CA ALA A 659 1.31 -2.39 41.40
C ALA A 659 1.91 -1.47 40.33
N SER A 660 1.84 -0.16 40.55
CA SER A 660 2.47 0.83 39.68
C SER A 660 3.97 0.62 39.48
N ARG A 661 4.68 0.03 40.46
CA ARG A 661 6.09 -0.35 40.33
C ARG A 661 6.35 -1.27 39.14
N ASP A 662 5.48 -2.25 38.94
CA ASP A 662 5.62 -3.23 37.86
C ASP A 662 5.28 -2.60 36.51
N VAL A 663 4.27 -1.72 36.49
CA VAL A 663 3.92 -0.90 35.32
C VAL A 663 5.10 -0.02 34.91
N VAL A 664 5.68 0.75 35.85
CA VAL A 664 6.82 1.64 35.59
C VAL A 664 8.03 0.86 35.08
N ARG A 665 8.33 -0.31 35.68
CA ARG A 665 9.41 -1.18 35.21
C ARG A 665 9.15 -1.65 33.77
N TRP A 666 7.93 -2.07 33.48
CA TRP A 666 7.54 -2.49 32.14
C TRP A 666 7.67 -1.35 31.11
N LEU A 667 7.22 -0.14 31.44
CA LEU A 667 7.35 1.03 30.57
C LEU A 667 8.80 1.40 30.26
N LEU A 668 9.72 1.26 31.23
CA LEU A 668 11.15 1.49 31.01
C LEU A 668 11.74 0.48 30.04
N GLU A 669 11.39 -0.81 30.20
CA GLU A 669 11.79 -1.87 29.28
C GLU A 669 11.24 -1.63 27.86
N GLN A 670 9.98 -1.18 27.74
CA GLN A 670 9.40 -0.81 26.44
C GLN A 670 10.15 0.36 25.81
N SER A 671 10.49 1.42 26.57
CA SER A 671 11.30 2.54 26.06
C SER A 671 12.66 2.08 25.51
N CYS A 672 13.34 1.15 26.19
CA CYS A 672 14.60 0.59 25.71
C CYS A 672 14.43 -0.16 24.38
N LYS A 673 13.43 -1.05 24.30
CA LYS A 673 13.13 -1.82 23.08
C LYS A 673 12.81 -0.93 21.89
N VAL A 674 12.00 0.11 22.08
CA VAL A 674 11.67 1.08 21.02
C VAL A 674 12.92 1.82 20.55
N ASN A 675 13.78 2.28 21.48
CA ASN A 675 15.03 2.95 21.12
C ASN A 675 16.00 2.04 20.36
N GLU A 676 16.08 0.76 20.71
CA GLU A 676 16.90 -0.24 20.02
C GLU A 676 16.38 -0.49 18.60
N GLN A 677 15.07 -0.62 18.42
CA GLN A 677 14.43 -0.77 17.11
C GLN A 677 14.73 0.43 16.20
N MET A 678 14.62 1.65 16.73
CA MET A 678 14.83 2.90 15.98
C MET A 678 16.30 3.20 15.64
N MET A 679 17.25 2.53 16.31
CA MET A 679 18.67 2.78 16.14
C MET A 679 19.10 2.61 14.68
N SER A 680 18.64 1.55 14.03
CA SER A 680 18.97 1.24 12.64
C SER A 680 18.57 2.36 11.66
N LEU A 681 17.40 2.97 11.87
CA LEU A 681 16.93 4.11 11.08
C LEU A 681 17.77 5.37 11.35
N TYR A 682 18.07 5.64 12.62
CA TYR A 682 18.93 6.74 13.04
C TYR A 682 20.32 6.68 12.38
N LEU A 683 20.94 5.50 12.35
CA LEU A 683 22.24 5.29 11.70
C LEU A 683 22.15 5.57 10.19
N SER A 684 21.07 5.15 9.53
CA SER A 684 20.84 5.40 8.10
C SER A 684 20.68 6.90 7.82
N GLN A 685 19.89 7.62 8.62
CA GLN A 685 19.69 9.05 8.47
C GLN A 685 20.98 9.84 8.66
N CYS A 686 21.81 9.46 9.66
CA CYS A 686 23.11 10.10 9.87
C CYS A 686 24.02 9.96 8.64
N ARG A 687 24.14 8.74 8.10
CA ARG A 687 25.00 8.48 6.93
C ARG A 687 24.54 9.29 5.72
N ASP A 688 23.24 9.33 5.49
CA ASP A 688 22.67 10.10 4.39
C ASP A 688 22.90 11.61 4.57
N PHE A 689 22.61 12.14 5.76
CA PHE A 689 22.84 13.54 6.10
C PHE A 689 24.31 13.95 5.89
N CYS A 690 25.26 13.18 6.44
CA CYS A 690 26.69 13.47 6.27
C CYS A 690 27.09 13.45 4.80
N ARG A 691 26.64 12.45 4.04
CA ARG A 691 26.94 12.32 2.61
C ARG A 691 26.39 13.49 1.78
N ARG A 692 25.12 13.88 2.00
CA ARG A 692 24.49 15.01 1.29
C ARG A 692 25.15 16.34 1.65
N THR A 693 25.39 16.57 2.94
CA THR A 693 25.93 17.83 3.44
C THR A 693 27.38 18.04 2.98
N ASP A 694 28.21 16.99 3.00
CA ASP A 694 29.59 17.07 2.51
C ASP A 694 29.65 17.45 1.03
N MET A 695 28.74 16.91 0.20
CA MET A 695 28.64 17.26 -1.21
C MET A 695 28.20 18.70 -1.44
N LEU A 696 27.23 19.19 -0.69
CA LEU A 696 26.79 20.58 -0.76
C LEU A 696 27.91 21.55 -0.36
N TRP A 697 28.72 21.20 0.64
CA TRP A 697 29.86 22.02 1.07
C TRP A 697 31.04 21.97 0.11
N LYS A 698 31.28 20.83 -0.54
CA LYS A 698 32.37 20.67 -1.52
C LYS A 698 32.13 21.43 -2.82
N TYR A 699 30.86 21.63 -3.19
CA TYR A 699 30.45 22.24 -4.45
C TYR A 699 29.47 23.40 -4.21
N PRO A 700 29.89 24.51 -3.57
CA PRO A 700 28.97 25.58 -3.15
C PRO A 700 28.27 26.30 -4.31
N ASP A 701 28.87 26.31 -5.50
CA ASP A 701 28.33 26.97 -6.70
C ASP A 701 27.34 26.10 -7.49
N TYR A 702 26.78 25.03 -6.90
CA TYR A 702 25.83 24.12 -7.55
C TYR A 702 24.55 24.80 -8.08
N ALA A 703 24.20 26.00 -7.60
CA ALA A 703 23.07 26.78 -8.10
C ALA A 703 23.38 27.56 -9.40
N THR A 704 24.66 27.74 -9.74
CA THR A 704 25.12 28.53 -10.90
C THR A 704 25.94 27.70 -11.89
N SER A 705 26.73 26.74 -11.41
CA SER A 705 27.59 25.85 -12.18
C SER A 705 26.89 24.52 -12.51
N LYS A 706 26.77 24.20 -13.81
CA LYS A 706 26.11 22.98 -14.27
C LYS A 706 26.86 21.71 -13.86
N ASN A 707 28.19 21.72 -13.93
CA ASN A 707 29.02 20.55 -13.58
C ASN A 707 28.90 20.22 -12.08
N ASP A 708 28.87 21.26 -11.24
CA ASP A 708 28.72 21.09 -9.80
C ASP A 708 27.30 20.65 -9.44
N LEU A 709 26.30 21.17 -10.15
CA LEU A 709 24.92 20.70 -10.04
C LEU A 709 24.78 19.21 -10.35
N GLU A 710 25.39 18.71 -11.43
CA GLU A 710 25.32 17.30 -11.81
C GLU A 710 25.93 16.39 -10.73
N LYS A 711 27.07 16.79 -10.14
CA LYS A 711 27.70 16.04 -9.03
C LYS A 711 26.84 16.04 -7.77
N VAL A 712 26.24 17.18 -7.43
CA VAL A 712 25.34 17.31 -6.27
C VAL A 712 24.06 16.48 -6.48
N LEU A 713 23.42 16.59 -7.65
CA LEU A 713 22.21 15.83 -7.97
C LEU A 713 22.46 14.32 -8.00
N GLY A 714 23.65 13.86 -8.40
CA GLY A 714 24.03 12.44 -8.35
C GLY A 714 24.05 11.83 -6.94
N VAL A 715 24.10 12.66 -5.89
CA VAL A 715 24.05 12.20 -4.50
C VAL A 715 22.71 12.51 -3.82
N ILE A 716 22.12 13.67 -4.13
CA ILE A 716 20.86 14.08 -3.52
C ILE A 716 19.67 13.27 -4.09
N ARG A 717 19.69 12.94 -5.39
CA ARG A 717 18.70 12.03 -5.97
C ARG A 717 19.05 10.60 -5.55
N GLN A 718 18.25 10.06 -4.64
CA GLN A 718 18.38 8.68 -4.20
C GLN A 718 17.49 7.79 -5.04
N GLU A 719 17.97 6.61 -5.40
CA GLU A 719 17.13 5.57 -5.98
C GLU A 719 16.04 5.17 -4.96
N GLU A 720 14.79 5.31 -5.36
CA GLU A 720 13.63 4.87 -4.58
C GLU A 720 13.14 3.50 -5.04
N GLN A 721 13.17 3.25 -6.35
CA GLN A 721 12.83 1.97 -6.91
C GLN A 721 13.88 0.92 -6.53
N GLN A 722 13.42 -0.17 -5.93
CA GLN A 722 14.25 -1.32 -5.58
C GLN A 722 13.65 -2.60 -6.14
N THR A 723 14.48 -3.42 -6.77
CA THR A 723 14.06 -4.75 -7.24
C THR A 723 14.00 -5.73 -6.07
N LEU A 724 13.21 -6.80 -6.20
CA LEU A 724 13.12 -7.85 -5.17
C LEU A 724 14.49 -8.48 -4.90
N HIS A 725 15.33 -8.60 -5.94
CA HIS A 725 16.72 -9.03 -5.80
C HIS A 725 17.56 -8.06 -4.96
N GLN A 726 17.45 -6.75 -5.17
CA GLN A 726 18.20 -5.76 -4.38
C GLN A 726 17.78 -5.75 -2.91
N MET A 727 16.49 -5.97 -2.63
CA MET A 727 15.95 -5.97 -1.28
C MET A 727 16.28 -7.26 -0.51
N TYR A 728 16.09 -8.42 -1.15
CA TYR A 728 16.09 -9.73 -0.48
C TYR A 728 17.00 -10.78 -1.12
N GLY A 729 17.76 -10.45 -2.15
CA GLY A 729 18.71 -11.36 -2.78
C GLY A 729 19.97 -11.61 -1.94
N PRO A 730 20.88 -12.46 -2.43
CA PRO A 730 22.20 -12.66 -1.83
C PRO A 730 23.00 -11.36 -1.88
N ARG A 731 23.58 -10.96 -0.74
CA ARG A 731 24.43 -9.76 -0.64
C ARG A 731 25.88 -10.16 -0.92
N LEU A 732 26.49 -9.59 -1.96
CA LEU A 732 27.92 -9.73 -2.21
C LEU A 732 28.71 -8.99 -1.10
N PRO A 733 29.75 -9.60 -0.49
CA PRO A 733 30.56 -8.97 0.55
C PRO A 733 31.16 -7.61 0.15
N SER A 734 31.37 -7.39 -1.16
CA SER A 734 31.91 -6.15 -1.73
C SER A 734 30.96 -4.95 -1.70
N GLN A 735 29.67 -5.14 -1.40
CA GLN A 735 28.70 -4.06 -1.22
C GLN A 735 28.52 -3.61 0.25
N GLN A 736 29.41 -4.05 1.16
CA GLN A 736 29.59 -3.36 2.43
C GLN A 736 30.13 -1.96 2.13
N THR A 737 29.20 -1.00 1.99
CA THR A 737 29.38 0.46 1.92
C THR A 737 30.84 0.87 1.74
N ALA A 738 31.26 1.10 0.49
CA ALA A 738 32.50 1.82 0.24
C ALA A 738 32.54 3.02 1.20
N ARG A 739 33.51 3.04 2.11
CA ARG A 739 33.64 4.10 3.11
C ARG A 739 33.66 5.41 2.34
N VAL A 740 32.59 6.20 2.46
CA VAL A 740 32.52 7.51 1.82
C VAL A 740 33.57 8.37 2.50
N THR A 741 34.62 8.73 1.78
CA THR A 741 35.64 9.63 2.27
C THR A 741 35.04 11.04 2.34
N LEU A 742 34.51 11.40 3.51
CA LEU A 742 33.98 12.74 3.78
C LEU A 742 35.13 13.75 3.81
N ALA A 743 34.97 14.93 3.21
CA ALA A 743 35.99 15.97 3.24
C ALA A 743 35.99 16.75 4.57
N SER A 744 34.80 16.99 5.14
CA SER A 744 34.67 17.75 6.40
C SER A 744 35.02 16.93 7.64
N ARG A 745 35.95 17.45 8.45
CA ARG A 745 36.33 16.84 9.74
C ARG A 745 35.14 16.72 10.71
N GLN A 746 34.23 17.69 10.72
CA GLN A 746 33.05 17.65 11.59
C GLN A 746 32.10 16.50 11.20
N LEU A 747 31.86 16.32 9.90
CA LEU A 747 31.00 15.23 9.40
C LEU A 747 31.67 13.86 9.55
N GLN A 748 33.00 13.79 9.44
CA GLN A 748 33.78 12.59 9.74
C GLN A 748 33.58 12.13 11.20
N VAL A 749 33.56 13.06 12.16
CA VAL A 749 33.31 12.74 13.57
C VAL A 749 31.92 12.14 13.75
N PHE A 750 30.89 12.72 13.12
CA PHE A 750 29.53 12.18 13.17
C PHE A 750 29.46 10.76 12.58
N ALA A 751 30.05 10.56 11.40
CA ALA A 751 30.07 9.25 10.75
C ALA A 751 30.81 8.19 11.57
N GLN A 752 31.96 8.53 12.17
CA GLN A 752 32.75 7.62 13.00
C GLN A 752 32.02 7.24 14.31
N SER A 753 31.37 8.21 14.95
CA SER A 753 30.55 7.95 16.15
C SER A 753 29.43 6.94 15.86
N VAL A 754 28.77 7.09 14.71
CA VAL A 754 27.74 6.17 14.23
C VAL A 754 28.28 4.80 13.86
N GLU A 755 29.47 4.70 13.24
CA GLU A 755 30.12 3.42 12.99
C GLU A 755 30.43 2.64 14.29
N GLN A 756 30.84 3.33 15.35
CA GLN A 756 31.09 2.70 16.65
C GLN A 756 29.80 2.18 17.30
N MET A 757 28.71 2.96 17.21
CA MET A 757 27.39 2.53 17.68
C MET A 757 26.88 1.32 16.88
N ALA A 758 27.04 1.33 15.56
CA ALA A 758 26.60 0.24 14.68
C ALA A 758 27.25 -1.12 15.01
N ARG A 759 28.49 -1.15 15.55
CA ARG A 759 29.18 -2.39 15.96
C ARG A 759 28.53 -3.09 17.15
N HIS A 760 27.83 -2.34 18.00
CA HIS A 760 27.18 -2.86 19.20
C HIS A 760 25.72 -3.25 18.96
N VAL A 761 25.16 -2.87 17.80
CA VAL A 761 23.78 -3.15 17.42
C VAL A 761 23.77 -4.42 16.58
N GLN A 762 23.47 -5.57 17.20
CA GLN A 762 23.05 -6.77 16.48
C GLN A 762 21.63 -6.52 15.91
N SER A 763 21.50 -5.80 14.80
CA SER A 763 20.17 -5.67 14.16
C SER A 763 20.24 -5.81 12.64
N SER A 764 19.27 -6.58 12.14
CA SER A 764 18.96 -6.73 10.74
C SER A 764 18.50 -5.39 10.19
N TYR A 765 19.31 -4.75 9.33
CA TYR A 765 19.05 -3.44 8.68
C TYR A 765 17.64 -3.32 8.09
N SER A 766 16.96 -4.43 7.81
CA SER A 766 15.66 -4.44 7.17
C SER A 766 14.51 -3.98 8.08
N SER A 767 14.56 -4.28 9.39
CA SER A 767 13.48 -3.93 10.32
C SER A 767 13.25 -2.42 10.42
N ALA A 768 14.30 -1.62 10.22
CA ALA A 768 14.27 -0.16 10.28
C ALA A 768 13.33 0.45 9.25
N LEU A 769 13.40 -0.03 8.01
CA LEU A 769 12.70 0.52 6.86
C LEU A 769 11.21 0.15 6.85
N MET A 770 10.85 -0.94 7.53
CA MET A 770 9.48 -1.47 7.58
C MET A 770 8.53 -0.60 8.41
N GLU A 771 9.06 0.09 9.43
CA GLU A 771 8.28 0.92 10.36
C GLU A 771 8.38 2.42 10.06
N VAL A 772 9.12 2.81 9.02
CA VAL A 772 9.28 4.24 8.69
C VAL A 772 8.00 4.77 8.08
N GLU A 773 7.33 5.60 8.85
CA GLU A 773 6.30 6.51 8.37
C GLU A 773 7.00 7.74 7.78
N GLN A 774 6.71 8.04 6.52
CA GLN A 774 7.38 9.09 5.76
C GLN A 774 6.34 10.10 5.32
N GLU A 775 6.51 11.37 5.68
CA GLU A 775 5.71 12.43 5.08
C GLU A 775 6.10 12.55 3.60
N ARG A 776 5.15 12.30 2.70
CA ARG A 776 5.33 12.42 1.26
C ARG A 776 4.45 13.52 0.71
N GLU A 777 5.07 14.49 0.07
CA GLU A 777 4.34 15.53 -0.65
C GLU A 777 4.40 15.22 -2.15
N ILE A 778 3.27 14.85 -2.76
CA ILE A 778 3.15 14.61 -4.20
C ILE A 778 2.59 15.86 -4.88
N VAL A 779 3.10 16.20 -6.07
CA VAL A 779 2.63 17.34 -6.86
C VAL A 779 1.30 16.98 -7.54
N LEU A 780 0.25 17.80 -7.34
CA LEU A 780 -1.10 17.60 -7.87
C LEU A 780 -1.15 17.35 -9.38
N GLU A 781 -0.22 17.90 -10.17
CA GLU A 781 -0.17 17.65 -11.62
C GLU A 781 0.00 16.16 -11.95
N VAL A 782 0.78 15.41 -11.16
CA VAL A 782 0.94 13.96 -11.33
C VAL A 782 -0.36 13.21 -10.96
N GLU A 783 -1.11 13.71 -9.98
CA GLU A 783 -2.41 13.15 -9.60
C GLU A 783 -3.51 13.45 -10.64
N HIS A 784 -3.58 14.69 -11.13
CA HIS A 784 -4.52 15.10 -12.19
C HIS A 784 -4.23 14.43 -13.54
N MET A 785 -2.95 14.19 -13.88
CA MET A 785 -2.59 13.41 -15.08
C MET A 785 -3.09 11.96 -14.99
N ARG A 786 -3.23 11.37 -13.79
CA ARG A 786 -3.80 10.02 -13.58
C ARG A 786 -5.33 9.97 -13.75
N GLU A 787 -6.03 11.09 -13.61
CA GLU A 787 -7.50 11.17 -13.78
C GLU A 787 -7.90 11.47 -15.23
N ASN A 788 -7.09 12.25 -15.95
CA ASN A 788 -7.44 12.80 -17.26
C ASN A 788 -6.97 11.98 -18.49
N GLN A 789 -6.60 10.71 -18.33
CA GLN A 789 -6.38 9.84 -19.50
C GLN A 789 -7.72 9.53 -20.17
N LYS A 790 -8.17 10.44 -21.06
CA LYS A 790 -9.32 10.22 -21.94
C LYS A 790 -9.02 9.03 -22.85
N ARG A 791 -9.96 8.08 -22.94
CA ARG A 791 -9.91 7.01 -23.95
C ARG A 791 -9.71 7.64 -25.33
N ILE A 792 -8.64 7.25 -26.00
CA ILE A 792 -8.35 7.69 -27.38
C ILE A 792 -9.48 7.15 -28.26
N ARG A 793 -10.18 8.03 -28.98
CA ARG A 793 -11.16 7.63 -29.99
C ARG A 793 -10.41 7.35 -31.29
N HIS A 794 -10.42 6.10 -31.72
CA HIS A 794 -9.82 5.69 -33.00
C HIS A 794 -10.84 5.85 -34.13
N VAL A 795 -10.37 6.27 -35.31
CA VAL A 795 -11.18 6.34 -36.54
C VAL A 795 -10.97 5.04 -37.32
N ALA A 796 -12.05 4.34 -37.67
CA ALA A 796 -12.00 3.12 -38.46
C ALA A 796 -11.73 3.42 -39.95
N LEU A 797 -10.98 2.55 -40.62
CA LEU A 797 -10.76 2.63 -42.07
C LEU A 797 -12.03 2.21 -42.84
N ALA A 798 -12.28 2.85 -43.97
CA ALA A 798 -13.36 2.47 -44.87
C ALA A 798 -12.97 1.21 -45.68
N PHE A 799 -13.89 0.25 -45.81
CA PHE A 799 -13.67 -0.98 -46.58
C PHE A 799 -13.53 -0.67 -48.08
N PRO A 800 -12.36 -0.93 -48.71
CA PRO A 800 -12.11 -0.56 -50.10
C PRO A 800 -12.69 -1.55 -51.13
N GLY A 801 -13.24 -2.69 -50.68
CA GLY A 801 -13.74 -3.77 -51.53
C GLY A 801 -12.92 -5.06 -51.42
N LEU A 802 -13.40 -6.14 -52.04
CA LEU A 802 -12.78 -7.46 -51.92
C LEU A 802 -11.46 -7.54 -52.72
N ASP A 803 -10.38 -8.01 -52.08
CA ASP A 803 -9.13 -8.24 -52.78
C ASP A 803 -9.29 -9.33 -53.85
N THR A 804 -8.81 -9.04 -55.05
CA THR A 804 -8.72 -10.00 -56.15
C THR A 804 -7.90 -11.26 -55.79
N ALA A 805 -6.98 -11.22 -54.83
CA ALA A 805 -6.27 -12.41 -54.33
C ALA A 805 -7.23 -13.38 -53.63
N ILE A 806 -8.20 -12.85 -52.88
CA ILE A 806 -9.28 -13.65 -52.27
C ILE A 806 -10.20 -14.22 -53.35
N THR A 807 -10.52 -13.42 -54.36
CA THR A 807 -11.33 -13.87 -55.52
C THR A 807 -10.64 -15.01 -56.28
N ALA A 808 -9.35 -14.84 -56.60
CA ALA A 808 -8.54 -15.86 -57.25
C ALA A 808 -8.37 -17.12 -56.39
N PHE A 809 -8.25 -16.97 -55.06
CA PHE A 809 -8.19 -18.09 -54.14
C PHE A 809 -9.48 -18.92 -54.18
N ILE A 810 -10.65 -18.27 -54.19
CA ILE A 810 -11.96 -18.92 -54.27
C ILE A 810 -12.10 -19.73 -55.57
N GLU A 811 -11.66 -19.16 -56.70
CA GLU A 811 -11.77 -19.81 -58.02
C GLU A 811 -10.77 -20.96 -58.21
N THR A 812 -9.52 -20.75 -57.82
CA THR A 812 -8.43 -21.69 -58.12
C THR A 812 -8.19 -22.71 -57.02
N GLY A 813 -8.50 -22.37 -55.76
CA GLY A 813 -8.17 -23.14 -54.57
C GLY A 813 -6.71 -22.99 -54.10
N LYS A 814 -5.91 -22.11 -54.74
CA LYS A 814 -4.52 -21.83 -54.37
C LYS A 814 -4.36 -20.36 -54.03
N LEU A 815 -3.81 -20.07 -52.85
CA LEU A 815 -3.60 -18.70 -52.39
C LEU A 815 -2.28 -18.17 -52.94
N ASP A 816 -2.32 -17.04 -53.65
CA ASP A 816 -1.10 -16.35 -54.09
C ASP A 816 -0.49 -15.57 -52.92
N THR A 817 0.61 -16.08 -52.38
CA THR A 817 1.28 -15.51 -51.19
C THR A 817 2.45 -14.60 -51.56
N GLN A 818 2.97 -14.69 -52.79
CA GLN A 818 4.11 -13.93 -53.27
C GLN A 818 3.61 -12.77 -54.11
N GLY A 819 3.37 -11.62 -53.46
CA GLY A 819 2.76 -10.44 -54.07
C GLY A 819 3.33 -10.09 -55.45
N THR A 820 2.46 -9.67 -56.36
CA THR A 820 2.81 -9.27 -57.72
C THR A 820 3.00 -7.75 -57.79
N GLY A 821 4.21 -7.29 -58.18
CA GLY A 821 4.60 -5.94 -58.65
C GLY A 821 4.03 -4.68 -57.97
N THR A 822 2.71 -4.53 -57.91
CA THR A 822 1.95 -3.43 -57.28
C THR A 822 1.31 -3.81 -55.94
N ARG A 823 1.36 -5.08 -55.51
CA ARG A 823 0.73 -5.56 -54.28
C ARG A 823 1.71 -6.16 -53.28
N PRO A 824 1.60 -5.82 -51.98
CA PRO A 824 2.41 -6.46 -50.95
C PRO A 824 2.01 -7.93 -50.75
N PRO A 825 2.94 -8.81 -50.36
CA PRO A 825 2.64 -10.21 -50.06
C PRO A 825 1.64 -10.34 -48.90
N LEU A 826 0.83 -11.40 -48.93
CA LEU A 826 -0.05 -11.74 -47.81
C LEU A 826 0.79 -12.14 -46.58
N LEU A 827 0.34 -11.71 -45.41
CA LEU A 827 1.06 -11.99 -44.17
C LEU A 827 0.66 -13.35 -43.62
N GLN A 828 1.68 -14.12 -43.24
CA GLN A 828 1.50 -15.32 -42.43
C GLN A 828 1.03 -14.90 -41.02
N ALA A 829 0.12 -15.66 -40.43
CA ALA A 829 -0.58 -15.25 -39.21
C ALA A 829 0.38 -14.96 -38.02
N PHE A 830 1.42 -15.76 -37.83
CA PHE A 830 2.43 -15.52 -36.79
C PHE A 830 3.44 -14.43 -37.17
N ASP A 831 3.64 -14.12 -38.46
CA ASP A 831 4.37 -12.91 -38.86
C ASP A 831 3.57 -11.64 -38.51
N TYR A 832 2.24 -11.69 -38.64
CA TYR A 832 1.36 -10.63 -38.14
C TYR A 832 1.43 -10.49 -36.62
N VAL A 833 1.41 -11.60 -35.87
CA VAL A 833 1.65 -11.59 -34.41
C VAL A 833 3.02 -10.98 -34.09
N GLY A 834 4.07 -11.34 -34.82
CA GLY A 834 5.43 -10.80 -34.68
C GLY A 834 5.54 -9.29 -34.87
N ARG A 835 4.58 -8.64 -35.56
CA ARG A 835 4.53 -7.18 -35.72
C ARG A 835 3.92 -6.45 -34.52
N THR A 836 3.22 -7.18 -33.64
CA THR A 836 2.65 -6.63 -32.40
C THR A 836 3.74 -6.35 -31.37
N LYS A 837 3.45 -5.51 -30.36
CA LYS A 837 4.41 -5.18 -29.30
C LYS A 837 4.90 -6.43 -28.56
N ILE A 838 3.98 -7.33 -28.22
CA ILE A 838 4.27 -8.59 -27.53
C ILE A 838 5.06 -9.53 -28.46
N GLY A 839 4.63 -9.70 -29.71
CA GLY A 839 5.35 -10.54 -30.67
C GLY A 839 6.79 -10.09 -30.91
N LYS A 840 7.07 -8.78 -30.93
CA LYS A 840 8.44 -8.23 -31.03
C LYS A 840 9.30 -8.56 -29.82
N VAL A 841 8.74 -8.49 -28.60
CA VAL A 841 9.46 -8.81 -27.35
C VAL A 841 9.93 -10.26 -27.34
N PHE A 842 9.09 -11.18 -27.83
CA PHE A 842 9.39 -12.62 -27.87
C PHE A 842 9.99 -13.10 -29.19
N GLY A 843 10.22 -12.21 -30.16
CA GLY A 843 10.82 -12.56 -31.45
C GLY A 843 9.99 -13.54 -32.29
N ILE A 844 8.65 -13.48 -32.22
CA ILE A 844 7.76 -14.36 -32.98
C ILE A 844 7.91 -14.08 -34.49
N GLN A 845 8.09 -15.14 -35.28
CA GLN A 845 8.26 -15.08 -36.73
C GLN A 845 7.35 -16.07 -37.44
N ALA A 846 7.30 -15.98 -38.77
CA ALA A 846 6.60 -16.93 -39.62
C ALA A 846 7.04 -18.38 -39.31
N THR A 847 6.05 -19.24 -39.14
CA THR A 847 6.21 -20.69 -38.94
C THR A 847 6.01 -21.43 -40.26
N ALA A 848 6.22 -22.76 -40.28
CA ALA A 848 5.87 -23.60 -41.44
C ALA A 848 4.34 -23.70 -41.70
N SER A 849 3.52 -22.98 -40.94
CA SER A 849 2.06 -22.92 -41.07
C SER A 849 1.62 -22.35 -42.41
N ARG A 850 0.47 -22.84 -42.89
CA ARG A 850 -0.26 -22.34 -44.05
C ARG A 850 -1.46 -21.46 -43.67
N LEU A 851 -1.40 -20.82 -42.50
CA LEU A 851 -2.40 -19.85 -42.01
C LEU A 851 -1.95 -18.41 -42.31
N TYR A 852 -2.79 -17.69 -43.05
CA TYR A 852 -2.54 -16.32 -43.49
C TYR A 852 -3.65 -15.37 -43.03
N VAL A 853 -3.39 -14.07 -43.04
CA VAL A 853 -4.37 -13.00 -42.78
C VAL A 853 -4.54 -12.12 -44.02
N SER A 854 -5.75 -11.66 -44.31
CA SER A 854 -6.01 -10.72 -45.41
C SER A 854 -5.36 -9.35 -45.15
N HIS A 855 -5.12 -8.57 -46.21
CA HIS A 855 -4.57 -7.23 -46.07
C HIS A 855 -5.47 -6.33 -45.21
N GLU A 856 -6.79 -6.41 -45.39
CA GLU A 856 -7.76 -5.65 -44.59
C GLU A 856 -7.79 -6.10 -43.13
N PHE A 857 -7.56 -7.38 -42.84
CA PHE A 857 -7.42 -7.85 -41.47
C PHE A 857 -6.24 -7.18 -40.75
N SER A 858 -5.17 -6.85 -41.49
CA SER A 858 -3.99 -6.16 -40.95
C SER A 858 -4.15 -4.64 -40.80
N GLN A 859 -5.21 -4.05 -41.35
CA GLN A 859 -5.44 -2.59 -41.38
C GLN A 859 -6.72 -2.22 -40.59
N THR A 860 -6.55 -1.88 -39.31
CA THR A 860 -7.70 -1.69 -38.39
C THR A 860 -8.13 -0.23 -38.22
N ILE A 861 -7.22 0.75 -38.24
CA ILE A 861 -7.49 2.16 -37.89
C ILE A 861 -6.71 3.14 -38.78
N ASP A 862 -7.23 4.37 -38.95
CA ASP A 862 -6.54 5.46 -39.65
C ASP A 862 -5.32 5.96 -38.86
N MET A 863 -4.19 6.08 -39.56
CA MET A 863 -2.83 6.18 -39.05
C MET A 863 -2.32 7.61 -38.89
N THR A 864 -3.11 8.62 -39.25
CA THR A 864 -2.65 10.02 -39.27
C THR A 864 -2.37 10.62 -37.89
N HIS A 865 -2.91 10.05 -36.80
CA HIS A 865 -2.79 10.62 -35.44
C HIS A 865 -2.53 9.63 -34.28
N ALA A 866 -2.42 8.32 -34.52
CA ALA A 866 -2.23 7.33 -33.45
C ALA A 866 -0.74 7.04 -33.17
N ARG A 867 -0.29 7.28 -31.93
CA ARG A 867 1.09 6.99 -31.49
C ARG A 867 1.37 5.51 -31.19
N GLU A 868 0.33 4.67 -31.09
CA GLU A 868 0.44 3.26 -30.70
C GLU A 868 -0.21 2.38 -31.77
N LYS A 869 0.61 1.97 -32.75
CA LYS A 869 0.22 1.18 -33.93
C LYS A 869 -0.02 -0.32 -33.62
N ASP A 870 0.48 -0.80 -32.48
CA ASP A 870 0.81 -2.22 -32.30
C ASP A 870 -0.13 -3.01 -31.36
N ASP A 871 -1.18 -2.36 -30.81
CA ASP A 871 -1.97 -2.90 -29.69
C ASP A 871 -3.48 -3.13 -30.00
N ILE A 872 -3.94 -3.01 -31.26
CA ILE A 872 -5.35 -3.25 -31.63
C ILE A 872 -5.46 -4.40 -32.65
N ILE A 873 -6.07 -5.52 -32.24
CA ILE A 873 -6.24 -6.73 -33.07
C ILE A 873 -7.71 -7.11 -33.20
N ARG A 874 -8.13 -7.47 -34.42
CA ARG A 874 -9.50 -7.91 -34.70
C ARG A 874 -9.78 -9.32 -34.14
N PRO A 875 -11.01 -9.60 -33.68
CA PRO A 875 -11.42 -10.97 -33.40
C PRO A 875 -11.42 -11.81 -34.69
N VAL A 876 -11.18 -13.11 -34.54
CA VAL A 876 -11.27 -14.05 -35.67
C VAL A 876 -12.68 -14.61 -35.71
N ASN A 877 -13.41 -14.29 -36.77
CA ASN A 877 -14.78 -14.75 -36.98
C ASN A 877 -14.92 -15.63 -38.22
N TRP A 878 -14.12 -15.37 -39.25
CA TRP A 878 -14.30 -15.93 -40.58
C TRP A 878 -12.98 -16.41 -41.17
N ILE A 879 -12.96 -17.64 -41.68
CA ILE A 879 -11.76 -18.29 -42.20
C ILE A 879 -12.08 -18.96 -43.52
N LEU A 880 -11.35 -18.61 -44.59
CA LEU A 880 -11.41 -19.31 -45.86
C LEU A 880 -10.44 -20.49 -45.84
N TRP A 881 -10.92 -21.68 -46.19
CA TRP A 881 -10.16 -22.92 -46.13
C TRP A 881 -10.18 -23.67 -47.46
N SER A 882 -9.00 -24.03 -47.98
CA SER A 882 -8.81 -24.89 -49.14
C SER A 882 -8.26 -26.25 -48.72
N PRO A 883 -9.02 -27.35 -48.83
CA PRO A 883 -8.54 -28.70 -48.55
C PRO A 883 -7.47 -29.17 -49.54
N SER A 884 -7.47 -28.64 -50.78
CA SER A 884 -6.51 -29.06 -51.82
C SER A 884 -5.10 -28.51 -51.63
N SER A 885 -4.98 -27.31 -51.08
CA SER A 885 -3.69 -26.68 -50.77
C SER A 885 -3.37 -26.70 -49.26
N GLU A 886 -4.32 -27.15 -48.44
CA GLU A 886 -4.32 -27.05 -46.97
C GLU A 886 -3.97 -25.65 -46.50
N THR A 887 -4.55 -24.63 -47.15
CA THR A 887 -4.26 -23.22 -46.86
C THR A 887 -5.48 -22.56 -46.25
N ALA A 888 -5.25 -21.80 -45.17
CA ALA A 888 -6.27 -21.03 -44.47
C ALA A 888 -5.98 -19.53 -44.57
N LEU A 889 -7.03 -18.73 -44.78
CA LEU A 889 -6.97 -17.27 -44.81
C LEU A 889 -8.02 -16.67 -43.87
N ILE A 890 -7.59 -15.90 -42.89
CA ILE A 890 -8.47 -15.14 -42.00
C ILE A 890 -8.91 -13.86 -42.71
N VAL A 891 -10.22 -13.61 -42.73
CA VAL A 891 -10.84 -12.46 -43.41
C VAL A 891 -11.71 -11.64 -42.45
N ILE A 892 -11.97 -10.37 -42.80
CA ILE A 892 -12.86 -9.49 -42.01
C ILE A 892 -14.36 -9.75 -42.34
N PRO A 893 -15.30 -9.38 -41.45
CA PRO A 893 -16.73 -9.54 -41.71
C PRO A 893 -17.22 -8.94 -43.04
N GLU A 894 -16.66 -7.80 -43.44
CA GLU A 894 -16.99 -7.09 -44.68
C GLU A 894 -16.55 -7.88 -45.92
N GLU A 895 -15.37 -8.51 -45.88
CA GLU A 895 -14.89 -9.42 -46.92
C GLU A 895 -15.76 -10.69 -46.97
N ALA A 896 -16.12 -11.24 -45.80
CA ALA A 896 -16.96 -12.42 -45.70
C ALA A 896 -18.36 -12.18 -46.31
N ASP A 897 -18.97 -11.01 -46.09
CA ASP A 897 -20.29 -10.66 -46.63
C ASP A 897 -20.30 -10.66 -48.18
N VAL A 898 -19.21 -10.21 -48.80
CA VAL A 898 -19.03 -10.28 -50.26
C VAL A 898 -18.76 -11.71 -50.75
N VAL A 899 -18.02 -12.50 -49.97
CA VAL A 899 -17.60 -13.86 -50.35
C VAL A 899 -18.73 -14.89 -50.24
N VAL A 900 -19.63 -14.76 -49.25
CA VAL A 900 -20.78 -15.67 -49.06
C VAL A 900 -21.62 -15.87 -50.33
N PRO A 901 -22.09 -14.81 -51.03
CA PRO A 901 -22.88 -14.98 -52.25
C PRO A 901 -22.06 -15.55 -53.42
N LEU A 902 -20.75 -15.29 -53.48
CA LEU A 902 -19.86 -15.87 -54.51
C LEU A 902 -19.73 -17.38 -54.32
N LEU A 903 -19.43 -17.83 -53.10
CA LEU A 903 -19.28 -19.24 -52.77
C LEU A 903 -20.57 -20.05 -52.98
N ARG A 904 -21.74 -19.44 -52.74
CA ARG A 904 -23.05 -20.08 -52.97
C ARG A 904 -23.36 -20.33 -54.45
N LYS A 905 -22.78 -19.56 -55.37
CA LYS A 905 -23.00 -19.71 -56.82
C LYS A 905 -22.11 -20.78 -57.46
N ILE A 906 -21.07 -21.25 -56.76
CA ILE A 906 -20.09 -22.21 -57.29
C ILE A 906 -20.62 -23.64 -57.12
N ALA A 907 -20.86 -24.34 -58.24
CA ALA A 907 -21.37 -25.72 -58.21
C ALA A 907 -20.37 -26.74 -57.65
N LYS A 908 -19.06 -26.50 -57.80
CA LYS A 908 -17.97 -27.35 -57.28
C LYS A 908 -16.98 -26.50 -56.49
N PRO A 909 -17.27 -26.19 -55.21
CA PRO A 909 -16.43 -25.33 -54.39
C PRO A 909 -15.07 -25.99 -54.13
N ARG A 910 -14.00 -25.20 -54.26
CA ARG A 910 -12.62 -25.58 -53.85
C ARG A 910 -12.23 -24.96 -52.51
N VAL A 911 -12.94 -23.93 -52.09
CA VAL A 911 -12.73 -23.18 -50.85
C VAL A 911 -14.04 -23.12 -50.07
N TRP A 912 -13.94 -23.17 -48.75
CA TRP A 912 -15.06 -23.06 -47.81
C TRP A 912 -14.83 -21.89 -46.86
N LEU A 913 -15.88 -21.14 -46.57
CA LEU A 913 -15.89 -20.16 -45.49
C LEU A 913 -16.33 -20.87 -44.20
N LEU A 914 -15.48 -20.85 -43.20
CA LEU A 914 -15.68 -21.44 -41.89
C LEU A 914 -15.93 -20.32 -40.87
N GLY A 915 -17.05 -20.41 -40.15
CA GLY A 915 -17.36 -19.55 -39.02
C GLY A 915 -16.64 -20.06 -37.78
N TYR A 916 -16.02 -19.15 -37.04
CA TYR A 916 -15.24 -19.46 -35.85
C TYR A 916 -15.51 -18.45 -34.73
N ALA A 917 -15.49 -18.94 -33.50
CA ALA A 917 -15.44 -18.12 -32.30
C ALA A 917 -14.55 -18.84 -31.29
N ALA A 918 -13.55 -18.16 -30.74
CA ALA A 918 -12.65 -18.78 -29.78
C ALA A 918 -13.40 -19.10 -28.47
N PRO A 919 -13.39 -20.35 -27.99
CA PRO A 919 -13.96 -20.68 -26.68
C PRO A 919 -13.17 -20.01 -25.54
N VAL A 920 -13.83 -19.13 -24.81
CA VAL A 920 -13.24 -18.37 -23.68
C VAL A 920 -13.84 -18.71 -22.33
N THR A 921 -15.02 -19.35 -22.30
CA THR A 921 -15.63 -19.90 -21.09
C THR A 921 -15.82 -21.41 -21.22
N LYS A 922 -15.99 -22.09 -20.09
CA LYS A 922 -16.35 -23.51 -20.07
C LYS A 922 -17.74 -23.78 -20.69
N SER A 923 -18.66 -22.83 -20.59
CA SER A 923 -20.06 -22.99 -21.06
C SER A 923 -20.23 -22.78 -22.56
N MET A 924 -19.24 -22.19 -23.25
CA MET A 924 -19.26 -22.03 -24.71
C MET A 924 -19.15 -23.37 -25.42
N GLN A 925 -19.91 -23.52 -26.51
CA GLN A 925 -19.74 -24.64 -27.43
C GLN A 925 -18.33 -24.61 -28.04
N THR A 926 -17.69 -25.78 -28.15
CA THR A 926 -16.33 -25.90 -28.69
C THR A 926 -16.31 -25.75 -30.21
N PHE A 927 -15.93 -24.58 -30.72
CA PHE A 927 -15.81 -24.28 -32.17
C PHE A 927 -14.54 -24.84 -32.82
N ASN A 928 -13.79 -25.71 -32.11
CA ASN A 928 -12.44 -26.12 -32.50
C ASN A 928 -12.40 -26.99 -33.76
N ARG A 929 -13.52 -27.69 -34.05
CA ARG A 929 -13.67 -28.53 -35.25
C ARG A 929 -13.99 -27.74 -36.52
N LEU A 930 -14.16 -26.41 -36.41
CA LEU A 930 -14.41 -25.49 -37.53
C LEU A 930 -15.58 -25.91 -38.44
N SER A 931 -16.55 -26.63 -37.88
CA SER A 931 -17.66 -27.27 -38.60
C SER A 931 -19.03 -26.67 -38.28
N CYS A 932 -19.10 -25.76 -37.31
CA CYS A 932 -20.37 -25.21 -36.79
C CYS A 932 -21.12 -24.37 -37.83
N LEU A 933 -20.41 -23.53 -38.59
CA LEU A 933 -20.96 -22.73 -39.67
C LEU A 933 -20.04 -22.83 -40.88
N THR A 934 -20.53 -23.42 -41.98
CA THR A 934 -19.73 -23.59 -43.21
C THR A 934 -20.52 -23.16 -44.43
N VAL A 935 -19.90 -22.35 -45.29
CA VAL A 935 -20.50 -21.86 -46.54
C VAL A 935 -19.54 -22.16 -47.70
N PRO A 936 -19.92 -22.98 -48.69
CA PRO A 936 -21.12 -23.83 -48.74
C PRO A 936 -21.04 -25.00 -47.72
N ARG A 937 -22.09 -25.83 -47.63
CA ARG A 937 -22.17 -26.90 -46.60
C ARG A 937 -20.95 -27.84 -46.68
N TRP A 938 -20.28 -28.04 -45.54
CA TRP A 938 -19.12 -28.92 -45.44
C TRP A 938 -19.46 -30.41 -45.65
N PRO A 939 -18.67 -31.19 -46.40
CA PRO A 939 -18.91 -32.61 -46.59
C PRO A 939 -18.70 -33.42 -45.30
N SER A 940 -19.67 -34.23 -44.89
CA SER A 940 -19.62 -35.03 -43.65
C SER A 940 -18.48 -36.05 -43.57
N ALA A 941 -17.86 -36.39 -44.71
CA ALA A 941 -16.78 -37.39 -44.80
C ALA A 941 -15.36 -36.80 -44.69
N ARG A 942 -15.21 -35.49 -44.50
CA ARG A 942 -13.90 -34.83 -44.38
C ARG A 942 -13.77 -34.14 -43.04
N GLU A 943 -12.63 -34.29 -42.40
CA GLU A 943 -12.29 -33.57 -41.18
C GLU A 943 -11.30 -32.43 -41.49
N VAL A 944 -11.41 -31.34 -40.73
CA VAL A 944 -10.45 -30.25 -40.79
C VAL A 944 -9.20 -30.66 -39.98
N PRO A 945 -7.98 -30.42 -40.48
CA PRO A 945 -6.76 -30.81 -39.76
C PRO A 945 -6.67 -30.17 -38.37
N VAL A 946 -6.25 -30.95 -37.37
CA VAL A 946 -6.13 -30.51 -35.96
C VAL A 946 -5.19 -29.31 -35.80
N TRP A 947 -4.13 -29.22 -36.62
CA TRP A 947 -3.19 -28.10 -36.59
C TRP A 947 -3.88 -26.76 -36.84
N LEU A 948 -4.89 -26.72 -37.71
CA LEU A 948 -5.60 -25.49 -38.05
C LEU A 948 -6.41 -24.99 -36.86
N GLY A 949 -7.10 -25.89 -36.15
CA GLY A 949 -7.85 -25.54 -34.93
C GLY A 949 -6.93 -25.01 -33.82
N ILE A 950 -5.74 -25.60 -33.66
CA ILE A 950 -4.74 -25.15 -32.68
C ILE A 950 -4.21 -23.76 -33.03
N GLU A 951 -3.74 -23.55 -34.25
CA GLU A 951 -3.12 -22.29 -34.66
C GLU A 951 -4.12 -21.13 -34.70
N VAL A 952 -5.32 -21.38 -35.21
CA VAL A 952 -6.43 -20.41 -35.14
C VAL A 952 -6.80 -20.14 -33.68
N GLY A 953 -6.81 -21.17 -32.82
CA GLY A 953 -7.06 -21.03 -31.38
C GLY A 953 -6.03 -20.13 -30.69
N ILE A 954 -4.74 -20.34 -30.94
CA ILE A 954 -3.65 -19.52 -30.40
C ILE A 954 -3.72 -18.10 -30.94
N PHE A 955 -3.87 -17.96 -32.27
CA PHE A 955 -3.97 -16.66 -32.91
C PHE A 955 -5.18 -15.89 -32.39
N SER A 956 -6.32 -16.55 -32.15
CA SER A 956 -7.57 -15.90 -31.73
C SER A 956 -7.68 -15.65 -30.21
N GLY A 957 -6.79 -16.22 -29.41
CA GLY A 957 -6.80 -16.07 -27.95
C GLY A 957 -7.73 -17.05 -27.22
N ARG A 958 -7.81 -18.31 -27.65
CA ARG A 958 -8.66 -19.36 -27.06
C ARG A 958 -8.17 -19.77 -25.66
N LEU A 959 -9.11 -19.92 -24.71
CA LEU A 959 -8.80 -20.34 -23.32
C LEU A 959 -9.26 -21.77 -23.00
N TYR A 960 -10.31 -22.27 -23.66
CA TYR A 960 -10.84 -23.62 -23.45
C TYR A 960 -10.73 -24.48 -24.72
N PHE A 961 -10.35 -25.76 -24.56
CA PHE A 961 -10.22 -26.73 -25.65
C PHE A 961 -10.69 -28.13 -25.21
N GLU A 962 -10.88 -29.06 -26.16
CA GLU A 962 -11.25 -30.46 -25.86
C GLU A 962 -10.01 -31.28 -25.47
N PHE A 963 -10.13 -32.22 -24.52
CA PHE A 963 -8.98 -33.01 -24.06
C PHE A 963 -8.23 -33.74 -25.19
N ALA A 964 -8.93 -34.13 -26.26
CA ALA A 964 -8.33 -34.72 -27.46
C ALA A 964 -7.26 -33.83 -28.12
N GLU A 965 -7.33 -32.51 -27.97
CA GLU A 965 -6.35 -31.55 -28.51
C GLU A 965 -5.14 -31.34 -27.59
N TYR A 966 -5.16 -31.86 -26.35
CA TYR A 966 -4.08 -31.62 -25.39
C TYR A 966 -2.72 -32.13 -25.88
N LYS A 967 -2.63 -33.39 -26.32
CA LYS A 967 -1.38 -33.97 -26.84
C LYS A 967 -0.90 -33.28 -28.14
N PRO A 968 -1.77 -33.06 -29.15
CA PRO A 968 -1.41 -32.28 -30.34
C PRO A 968 -0.94 -30.85 -30.05
N LEU A 969 -1.56 -30.16 -29.08
CA LEU A 969 -1.16 -28.83 -28.65
C LEU A 969 0.25 -28.84 -28.04
N LEU A 970 0.55 -29.78 -27.14
CA LEU A 970 1.89 -29.94 -26.59
C LEU A 970 2.94 -30.25 -27.66
N ALA A 971 2.60 -31.09 -28.64
CA ALA A 971 3.48 -31.41 -29.77
C ALA A 971 3.76 -30.18 -30.65
N TRP A 972 2.74 -29.33 -30.90
CA TRP A 972 2.91 -28.07 -31.63
C TRP A 972 3.84 -27.11 -30.87
N LEU A 973 3.67 -26.97 -29.55
CA LEU A 973 4.53 -26.15 -28.69
C LEU A 973 5.98 -26.65 -28.67
N ALA A 974 6.19 -27.97 -28.73
CA ALA A 974 7.52 -28.59 -28.75
C ALA A 974 8.23 -28.50 -30.12
N ALA A 975 7.49 -28.31 -31.22
CA ALA A 975 8.02 -28.32 -32.59
C ALA A 975 8.58 -26.97 -33.08
N LEU A 976 8.27 -25.87 -32.40
CA LEU A 976 8.70 -24.51 -32.76
C LEU A 976 10.17 -24.10 -32.50
N PRO A 977 11.00 -24.77 -31.67
CA PRO A 977 12.30 -24.21 -31.28
C PRO A 977 13.46 -24.43 -32.28
N ASN A 978 13.24 -24.95 -33.50
CA ASN A 978 14.34 -25.33 -34.41
C ASN A 978 14.21 -24.83 -35.87
N THR A 979 14.01 -23.53 -36.07
CA THR A 979 14.34 -22.89 -37.37
C THR A 979 15.20 -21.65 -37.13
N GLY A 980 16.53 -21.85 -37.07
CA GLY A 980 17.49 -20.85 -36.62
C GLY A 980 17.95 -19.81 -37.65
N ARG A 981 18.41 -18.66 -37.13
CA ARG A 981 19.63 -18.00 -37.58
C ARG A 981 20.57 -17.83 -36.38
N ALA A 982 21.81 -18.25 -36.58
CA ALA A 982 22.90 -18.18 -35.62
C ALA A 982 23.22 -16.71 -35.25
N GLY A 983 23.18 -16.41 -33.95
CA GLY A 983 23.52 -15.10 -33.41
C GLY A 983 23.15 -14.93 -31.95
N GLY A 984 23.83 -15.66 -31.06
CA GLY A 984 24.05 -15.29 -29.65
C GLY A 984 22.84 -15.07 -28.72
N LEU A 985 22.28 -16.16 -28.17
CA LEU A 985 21.86 -16.34 -26.76
C LEU A 985 21.19 -17.72 -26.64
N ALA A 986 21.75 -18.59 -25.81
CA ALA A 986 21.44 -20.02 -25.74
C ALA A 986 20.28 -20.36 -24.78
N SER A 987 19.58 -21.48 -25.10
CA SER A 987 18.79 -22.38 -24.23
C SER A 987 17.39 -22.00 -23.69
N GLY A 988 16.54 -21.29 -24.43
CA GLY A 988 15.18 -20.90 -23.96
C GLY A 988 13.95 -21.35 -24.77
N GLY A 989 14.10 -22.26 -25.75
CA GLY A 989 13.15 -22.42 -26.86
C GLY A 989 11.68 -22.72 -26.51
N SER A 990 11.39 -23.56 -25.50
CA SER A 990 9.99 -23.84 -25.10
C SER A 990 9.47 -22.92 -23.99
N GLU A 991 10.37 -22.33 -23.19
CA GLU A 991 10.01 -21.45 -22.07
C GLU A 991 9.56 -20.07 -22.56
N GLN A 992 10.28 -19.50 -23.53
CA GLN A 992 9.90 -18.24 -24.15
C GLN A 992 8.55 -18.31 -24.87
N LEU A 993 8.20 -19.48 -25.43
CA LEU A 993 6.94 -19.69 -26.15
C LEU A 993 5.74 -19.80 -25.20
N LEU A 994 5.89 -20.48 -24.07
CA LEU A 994 4.83 -20.55 -23.05
C LEU A 994 4.59 -19.19 -22.39
N GLN A 995 5.66 -18.42 -22.16
CA GLN A 995 5.57 -17.05 -21.65
C GLN A 995 4.92 -16.12 -22.67
N PHE A 996 5.31 -16.22 -23.95
CA PHE A 996 4.63 -15.53 -25.05
C PHE A 996 3.12 -15.84 -25.05
N LEU A 997 2.73 -17.12 -24.93
CA LEU A 997 1.32 -17.51 -24.90
C LEU A 997 0.58 -16.89 -23.72
N GLN A 998 1.17 -16.91 -22.53
CA GLN A 998 0.55 -16.30 -21.36
C GLN A 998 0.31 -14.79 -21.56
N GLU A 999 1.31 -14.05 -22.03
CA GLU A 999 1.18 -12.61 -22.30
C GLU A 999 0.23 -12.33 -23.46
N TRP A 1000 0.30 -13.12 -24.53
CA TRP A 1000 -0.55 -12.99 -25.71
C TRP A 1000 -2.03 -13.23 -25.40
N LEU A 1001 -2.35 -14.28 -24.64
CA LEU A 1001 -3.72 -14.60 -24.24
C LEU A 1001 -4.30 -13.53 -23.32
N THR A 1002 -3.49 -13.05 -22.36
CA THR A 1002 -3.86 -11.95 -21.46
C THR A 1002 -4.09 -10.65 -22.23
N PHE A 1003 -3.35 -10.41 -23.31
CA PHE A 1003 -3.57 -9.27 -24.19
C PHE A 1003 -4.82 -9.42 -25.07
N ARG A 1004 -5.09 -10.63 -25.57
CA ARG A 1004 -6.24 -10.92 -26.44
C ARG A 1004 -7.57 -10.99 -25.72
N ARG A 1005 -7.57 -11.17 -24.40
CA ARG A 1005 -8.78 -11.39 -23.59
C ARG A 1005 -8.87 -10.42 -22.43
N ARG A 1006 -10.10 -9.98 -22.14
CA ARG A 1006 -10.38 -9.16 -20.96
C ARG A 1006 -10.70 -10.06 -19.77
N THR A 1007 -9.83 -11.03 -19.53
CA THR A 1007 -9.91 -11.95 -18.40
C THR A 1007 -8.76 -11.65 -17.47
N GLU A 1008 -9.06 -11.26 -16.24
CA GLU A 1008 -8.05 -10.91 -15.24
C GLU A 1008 -7.17 -12.09 -14.83
N ASP A 1009 -7.65 -13.32 -15.02
CA ASP A 1009 -6.92 -14.50 -14.60
C ASP A 1009 -7.11 -15.69 -15.56
N ILE A 1010 -6.27 -15.76 -16.60
CA ILE A 1010 -6.21 -16.90 -17.52
C ILE A 1010 -5.66 -18.16 -16.85
N LEU A 1011 -5.06 -18.07 -15.65
CA LEU A 1011 -4.36 -19.18 -15.00
C LEU A 1011 -5.30 -20.29 -14.57
N TYR A 1012 -6.59 -19.99 -14.37
CA TYR A 1012 -7.63 -20.97 -14.02
C TYR A 1012 -8.34 -21.57 -15.24
N THR A 1013 -7.69 -21.57 -16.41
CA THR A 1013 -8.22 -22.17 -17.64
C THR A 1013 -7.36 -23.34 -18.09
N PRO A 1014 -7.85 -24.25 -18.95
CA PRO A 1014 -7.04 -25.32 -19.54
C PRO A 1014 -5.74 -24.79 -20.17
N VAL A 1015 -5.80 -23.69 -20.91
CA VAL A 1015 -4.60 -23.11 -21.53
C VAL A 1015 -3.69 -22.45 -20.49
N GLY A 1016 -4.26 -21.86 -19.43
CA GLY A 1016 -3.50 -21.39 -18.27
C GLY A 1016 -2.69 -22.50 -17.60
N PHE A 1017 -3.29 -23.68 -17.42
CA PHE A 1017 -2.61 -24.87 -16.89
C PHE A 1017 -1.48 -25.33 -17.83
N VAL A 1018 -1.69 -25.28 -19.15
CA VAL A 1018 -0.63 -25.54 -20.15
C VAL A 1018 0.51 -24.53 -20.02
N CYS A 1019 0.21 -23.22 -19.90
CA CYS A 1019 1.21 -22.17 -19.70
C CYS A 1019 2.03 -22.40 -18.41
N GLN A 1020 1.40 -22.91 -17.36
CA GLN A 1020 2.04 -23.24 -16.07
C GLN A 1020 2.73 -24.62 -16.04
N ARG A 1021 2.71 -25.39 -17.14
CA ARG A 1021 3.21 -26.77 -17.18
C ARG A 1021 2.53 -27.70 -16.16
N GLN A 1022 1.25 -27.45 -15.86
CA GLN A 1022 0.44 -28.38 -15.09
C GLN A 1022 -0.08 -29.48 -16.02
N GLU A 1023 -0.01 -30.73 -15.55
CA GLU A 1023 -0.57 -31.84 -16.29
C GLU A 1023 -2.09 -31.80 -16.27
N LEU A 1024 -2.69 -31.92 -17.44
CA LEU A 1024 -4.13 -32.04 -17.61
C LEU A 1024 -4.47 -33.50 -17.86
N HIS A 1025 -5.43 -34.03 -17.09
CA HIS A 1025 -5.98 -35.37 -17.28
C HIS A 1025 -7.45 -35.29 -17.68
N GLU A 1026 -7.98 -36.34 -18.31
CA GLU A 1026 -9.35 -36.36 -18.84
C GLU A 1026 -10.41 -36.11 -17.75
N GLY A 1027 -10.17 -36.58 -16.52
CA GLY A 1027 -11.05 -36.36 -15.37
C GLY A 1027 -10.99 -34.95 -14.76
N HIS A 1028 -10.26 -34.00 -15.37
CA HIS A 1028 -10.16 -32.63 -14.82
C HIS A 1028 -11.51 -31.91 -14.94
N PHE A 1029 -11.83 -31.03 -13.99
CA PHE A 1029 -13.13 -30.34 -13.97
C PHE A 1029 -13.39 -29.51 -15.24
N PHE A 1030 -12.34 -29.12 -15.96
CA PHE A 1030 -12.43 -28.43 -17.24
C PHE A 1030 -13.10 -29.26 -18.34
N PHE A 1031 -12.88 -30.58 -18.34
CA PHE A 1031 -13.35 -31.50 -19.38
C PHE A 1031 -14.57 -32.32 -18.96
N SER A 1032 -15.00 -32.18 -17.70
CA SER A 1032 -16.24 -32.79 -17.20
C SER A 1032 -17.45 -32.07 -17.80
N GLY A 1033 -18.19 -32.76 -18.68
CA GLY A 1033 -19.35 -32.21 -19.37
C GLY A 1033 -20.50 -31.83 -18.43
N MET A 1034 -21.13 -30.68 -18.67
CA MET A 1034 -22.38 -30.23 -18.00
C MET A 1034 -23.63 -31.05 -18.43
N GLY A 1035 -23.44 -32.31 -18.82
CA GLY A 1035 -24.47 -33.15 -19.44
C GLY A 1035 -25.38 -33.90 -18.47
N ALA A 1036 -25.24 -33.75 -17.16
CA ALA A 1036 -25.99 -34.57 -16.19
C ALA A 1036 -27.06 -33.82 -15.37
N THR A 1037 -27.12 -32.48 -15.39
CA THR A 1037 -28.05 -31.70 -14.54
C THR A 1037 -29.16 -30.98 -15.30
N THR A 1038 -29.14 -30.96 -16.63
CA THR A 1038 -30.20 -30.32 -17.46
C THR A 1038 -31.38 -31.24 -17.79
N ALA A 1039 -31.34 -32.52 -17.40
CA ALA A 1039 -32.45 -33.45 -17.63
C ALA A 1039 -33.67 -33.22 -16.71
N HIS A 1040 -33.56 -32.40 -15.65
CA HIS A 1040 -34.68 -32.12 -14.74
C HIS A 1040 -35.47 -30.84 -15.03
N THR A 1041 -35.05 -30.00 -15.99
CA THR A 1041 -35.75 -28.74 -16.32
C THR A 1041 -36.55 -28.79 -17.62
N ALA A 1042 -36.47 -29.88 -18.41
CA ALA A 1042 -37.25 -30.03 -19.66
C ALA A 1042 -38.66 -30.64 -19.46
N SER A 1043 -39.04 -31.06 -18.24
CA SER A 1043 -40.31 -31.73 -17.97
C SER A 1043 -41.45 -30.80 -17.52
N THR A 1044 -41.23 -29.51 -17.33
CA THR A 1044 -42.25 -28.57 -16.80
C THR A 1044 -42.70 -27.48 -17.78
N ALA A 1045 -42.22 -27.49 -19.04
CA ALA A 1045 -42.58 -26.50 -20.06
C ALA A 1045 -43.48 -27.05 -21.20
N ALA A 1046 -44.13 -28.19 -21.01
CA ALA A 1046 -45.10 -28.75 -21.96
C ALA A 1046 -46.49 -28.81 -21.32
N GLY A 1047 -47.15 -27.66 -21.17
CA GLY A 1047 -48.41 -27.61 -20.44
C GLY A 1047 -49.25 -26.35 -20.56
N VAL A 1048 -49.17 -25.56 -21.64
CA VAL A 1048 -50.23 -24.57 -21.96
C VAL A 1048 -50.39 -24.49 -23.48
N ARG A 1049 -51.28 -25.34 -24.04
CA ARG A 1049 -51.82 -25.15 -25.39
C ARG A 1049 -52.85 -24.02 -25.34
N GLY A 1050 -52.77 -23.15 -26.34
CA GLY A 1050 -53.51 -21.90 -26.46
C GLY A 1050 -55.04 -22.02 -26.47
N ARG A 1051 -55.64 -20.91 -26.07
CA ARG A 1051 -56.97 -20.48 -26.51
C ARG A 1051 -56.82 -19.11 -27.15
N GLU A 1052 -57.30 -19.04 -28.38
CA GLU A 1052 -57.43 -17.84 -29.20
C GLU A 1052 -58.27 -16.77 -28.50
N ALA A 1053 -57.86 -15.51 -28.65
CA ALA A 1053 -58.77 -14.37 -28.68
C ALA A 1053 -58.09 -13.25 -29.48
N THR A 1054 -58.58 -13.06 -30.69
CA THR A 1054 -58.54 -11.82 -31.48
C THR A 1054 -58.87 -10.62 -30.60
N LEU A 1055 -58.23 -9.46 -30.82
CA LEU A 1055 -58.88 -8.16 -30.68
C LEU A 1055 -58.06 -7.06 -31.37
N ASP A 1056 -58.82 -6.25 -32.10
CA ASP A 1056 -58.47 -5.16 -32.99
C ASP A 1056 -57.82 -3.95 -32.32
N HIS A 1057 -57.25 -3.12 -33.20
CA HIS A 1057 -56.95 -1.71 -33.02
C HIS A 1057 -58.04 -0.95 -32.22
N ASP A 1058 -57.61 -0.12 -31.28
CA ASP A 1058 -58.10 1.27 -31.21
C ASP A 1058 -57.18 2.19 -30.40
N GLU A 1059 -57.20 3.45 -30.84
CA GLU A 1059 -56.40 4.58 -30.38
C GLU A 1059 -56.85 5.19 -29.04
N ALA A 1060 -55.94 6.01 -28.50
CA ALA A 1060 -56.19 7.29 -27.83
C ALA A 1060 -56.41 7.36 -26.30
N ASN A 1061 -55.55 8.22 -25.73
CA ASN A 1061 -55.76 9.14 -24.60
C ASN A 1061 -55.75 8.61 -23.15
N GLY A 1062 -54.90 9.26 -22.35
CA GLY A 1062 -55.26 9.59 -20.96
C GLY A 1062 -54.17 9.39 -19.91
N VAL A 1063 -53.32 10.41 -19.74
CA VAL A 1063 -52.92 11.03 -18.45
C VAL A 1063 -52.96 10.13 -17.20
N LEU A 1064 -51.78 9.73 -16.71
CA LEU A 1064 -51.18 10.16 -15.43
C LEU A 1064 -49.73 9.72 -15.35
#